data_AF-A0A9R1LWP8-F1
#
_entry.id   AF-A0A9R1LWP8-F1
#
_cell.length_a   1.000
_cell.length_b   1.000
_cell.length_c   1.000
_cell.angle_alpha   90.00
_cell.angle_beta   90.00
_cell.angle_gamma   90.00
#
_symmetry.space_group_name_H-M   'P 1'
#
loop_
_entity.id
_entity.type
_entity.pdbx_description
1 polymer ?
#
loop_
_entity_poly.entity_id
_entity_poly.type
_entity_poly.pdbx_seq_one_letter_code
_entity_poly.pdbx_strand_id
1 'polypeptide(L)'
;MEAVALEEIQNCVVKLRSNPQRRKNQVYVGCGAGFGGDRPMAALKLLERVEELNYIVLECLAERTLADRYQVMLSGGKGFDPRVKEWLSVLLPLALDREVCIITNMGAIDPPGAQKEILDLASSLGLEITVAVAYESSISGPENSVLSNESMGVAEGRSTYLGAAPIVHCLETYKPHVIITSRVADAALFLAPMVYELGWNWNDFDKLAQGTLASHLLECGCQLTGGYFMHPGDAYRDFSFEQLRDLSLPYAEVSYKGEVCVGKAKGSGGLLSYSTCAEQLLYEVGDPANYITPDLVVDFSDVQFHQISQDKVHCKGAKPSDLRGPEKLLQLFPTPNGWKGWGEISYGGQECLRRAQAAEYLVRSWMNERYPGIEEKIIAYVMGYDSVKANGGDNDSRHSSKEVIDVRLRMDGLFEQEEHADGFVEEFIALYTNGPAGGGGISTGRKNELTLQKLLIDRENIFWQANAKNSAIPGSLSTNGKKKNRYTGSFAAGIQQRLNTKLDEPAPPVSAPAPSGSEIALYRVAHSRAGDKGNDLNLSIIPHFPDDIGRLRTVITPEWVKGSLSPLLDHSSFPDDRAIEHRNNLLERVAVEIYDVLGISSLNIVVRNILDGGVNCSRRVDRHGKTLSDLILCRKVILPP
;
A
#
# COMPACT_ATOMS: atom_id res chain seq x y z
N MET A 1 11.26 -44.89 -5.00
CA MET A 1 9.91 -44.48 -5.44
C MET A 1 9.47 -43.39 -4.50
N GLU A 2 9.80 -42.15 -4.84
CA GLU A 2 9.28 -40.97 -4.14
C GLU A 2 7.78 -40.91 -4.44
N ALA A 3 6.97 -40.87 -3.37
CA ALA A 3 5.56 -40.57 -3.51
C ALA A 3 5.44 -39.10 -3.92
N VAL A 4 5.25 -38.86 -5.21
CA VAL A 4 4.80 -37.56 -5.72
C VAL A 4 3.43 -37.33 -5.10
N ALA A 5 3.34 -36.44 -4.11
CA ALA A 5 2.06 -35.98 -3.61
C ALA A 5 1.31 -35.37 -4.79
N LEU A 6 0.20 -36.00 -5.19
CA LEU A 6 -0.68 -35.48 -6.23
C LEU A 6 -1.10 -34.06 -5.83
N GLU A 7 -0.88 -33.09 -6.73
CA GLU A 7 -1.32 -31.70 -6.55
C GLU A 7 -2.85 -31.69 -6.41
N GLU A 8 -3.33 -31.44 -5.20
CA GLU A 8 -4.77 -31.41 -4.93
C GLU A 8 -5.29 -30.01 -5.27
N ILE A 9 -6.00 -29.89 -6.38
CA ILE A 9 -6.67 -28.65 -6.79
C ILE A 9 -7.93 -28.48 -5.95
N GLN A 10 -8.07 -27.33 -5.30
CA GLN A 10 -9.23 -27.00 -4.48
C GLN A 10 -9.93 -25.75 -5.00
N ASN A 11 -11.26 -25.69 -4.91
CA ASN A 11 -12.01 -24.46 -5.18
C ASN A 11 -11.95 -23.50 -3.98
N CYS A 12 -12.33 -22.24 -4.20
CA CYS A 12 -12.32 -21.23 -3.14
C CYS A 12 -13.55 -21.27 -2.23
N VAL A 13 -14.43 -22.26 -2.34
CA VAL A 13 -15.58 -22.43 -1.43
C VAL A 13 -15.06 -22.63 -0.01
N VAL A 14 -15.56 -21.84 0.95
CA VAL A 14 -15.17 -21.94 2.36
C VAL A 14 -15.67 -23.27 2.90
N LYS A 15 -14.74 -24.17 3.20
CA LYS A 15 -15.00 -25.48 3.80
C LYS A 15 -14.55 -25.47 5.25
N LEU A 16 -15.42 -25.92 6.16
CA LEU A 16 -15.03 -26.07 7.56
C LEU A 16 -13.84 -27.02 7.70
N ARG A 17 -12.89 -26.64 8.56
CA ARG A 17 -11.72 -27.45 8.87
C ARG A 17 -12.15 -28.71 9.62
N SER A 18 -11.62 -29.86 9.21
CA SER A 18 -11.81 -31.12 9.92
C SER A 18 -10.88 -31.19 11.13
N ASN A 19 -11.46 -31.25 12.33
CA ASN A 19 -10.75 -31.38 13.61
C ASN A 19 -9.67 -30.28 13.85
N PRO A 20 -10.03 -28.98 13.81
CA PRO A 20 -9.07 -27.90 13.98
C PRO A 20 -8.39 -27.99 15.36
N GLN A 21 -7.06 -28.01 15.36
CA GLN A 21 -6.26 -28.12 16.57
C GLN A 21 -5.78 -26.75 17.03
N ARG A 22 -5.99 -26.44 18.30
CA ARG A 22 -5.34 -25.31 18.97
C ARG A 22 -3.90 -25.70 19.30
N ARG A 23 -2.94 -25.05 18.67
CA ARG A 23 -1.49 -25.27 18.85
C ARG A 23 -0.89 -24.31 19.86
N LYS A 24 -1.41 -23.07 19.92
CA LYS A 24 -0.97 -22.03 20.84
C LYS A 24 -2.13 -21.38 21.57
N ASN A 25 -1.83 -20.79 22.74
CA ASN A 25 -2.80 -19.96 23.45
C ASN A 25 -2.88 -18.53 22.88
N GLN A 26 -1.74 -18.06 22.37
CA GLN A 26 -1.55 -16.78 21.73
C GLN A 26 -0.56 -16.96 20.57
N VAL A 27 -0.71 -16.16 19.51
CA VAL A 27 0.20 -16.14 18.36
C VAL A 27 0.72 -14.73 18.15
N TYR A 28 1.98 -14.62 17.75
CA TYR A 28 2.66 -13.37 17.44
C TYR A 28 2.99 -13.31 15.94
N VAL A 29 2.35 -12.37 15.23
CA VAL A 29 2.50 -12.20 13.78
C VAL A 29 3.09 -10.82 13.51
N GLY A 30 4.28 -10.77 12.92
CA GLY A 30 4.97 -9.54 12.56
C GLY A 30 4.73 -9.13 11.11
N CYS A 31 4.67 -7.83 10.84
CA CYS A 31 4.82 -7.28 9.50
C CYS A 31 6.32 -7.09 9.21
N GLY A 32 6.85 -7.80 8.22
CA GLY A 32 8.21 -7.60 7.71
C GLY A 32 8.27 -6.68 6.49
N ALA A 33 7.18 -6.50 5.76
CA ALA A 33 7.08 -5.53 4.68
C ALA A 33 5.63 -5.09 4.50
N GLY A 34 5.41 -3.79 4.31
CA GLY A 34 4.11 -3.22 3.96
C GLY A 34 3.94 -2.87 2.47
N PHE A 35 5.00 -3.05 1.66
CA PHE A 35 5.01 -2.91 0.21
C PHE A 35 6.32 -3.44 -0.40
N GLY A 36 6.36 -3.71 -1.71
CA GLY A 36 7.53 -4.31 -2.38
C GLY A 36 8.81 -3.46 -2.38
N GLY A 37 8.73 -2.17 -2.05
CA GLY A 37 9.85 -1.23 -1.95
C GLY A 37 10.42 -1.06 -0.53
N ASP A 38 9.89 -1.80 0.45
CA ASP A 38 10.29 -1.68 1.85
C ASP A 38 11.74 -2.16 2.11
N ARG A 39 12.20 -2.01 3.36
CA ARG A 39 13.59 -2.20 3.78
C ARG A 39 13.79 -3.55 4.50
N PRO A 40 14.57 -4.49 3.93
CA PRO A 40 14.86 -5.78 4.59
C PRO A 40 15.47 -5.63 6.00
N MET A 41 16.30 -4.60 6.21
CA MET A 41 16.89 -4.33 7.52
C MET A 41 15.87 -3.92 8.58
N ALA A 42 14.74 -3.32 8.22
CA ALA A 42 13.68 -3.01 9.18
C ALA A 42 13.00 -4.29 9.67
N ALA A 43 12.74 -5.23 8.76
CA ALA A 43 12.21 -6.56 9.10
C ALA A 43 13.17 -7.36 9.97
N LEU A 44 14.47 -7.31 9.66
CA LEU A 44 15.49 -7.98 10.47
C LEU A 44 15.49 -7.42 11.90
N LYS A 45 15.43 -6.09 12.07
CA LYS A 45 15.35 -5.47 13.41
C LYS A 45 14.10 -5.88 14.17
N LEU A 46 12.94 -5.99 13.50
CA LEU A 46 11.73 -6.49 14.13
C LEU A 46 11.93 -7.94 14.59
N LEU A 47 12.46 -8.78 13.69
CA LEU A 47 12.79 -10.16 13.98
C LEU A 47 13.75 -10.25 15.17
N GLU A 48 14.83 -9.48 15.22
CA GLU A 48 15.81 -9.46 16.31
C GLU A 48 15.21 -9.02 17.66
N ARG A 49 14.36 -7.99 17.67
CA ARG A 49 13.92 -7.31 18.90
C ARG A 49 12.67 -7.91 19.55
N VAL A 50 11.84 -8.61 18.79
CA VAL A 50 10.61 -9.23 19.30
C VAL A 50 10.84 -10.73 19.35
N GLU A 51 11.23 -11.24 20.53
CA GLU A 51 11.65 -12.63 20.74
C GLU A 51 10.51 -13.64 20.53
N GLU A 52 9.27 -13.21 20.72
CA GLU A 52 8.07 -14.04 20.75
C GLU A 52 7.47 -14.33 19.37
N LEU A 53 7.94 -13.67 18.31
CA LEU A 53 7.41 -13.81 16.95
C LEU A 53 7.31 -15.28 16.53
N ASN A 54 6.18 -15.65 15.94
CA ASN A 54 5.97 -16.97 15.34
C ASN A 54 5.97 -16.88 13.81
N TYR A 55 5.54 -15.74 13.28
CA TYR A 55 5.47 -15.48 11.84
C TYR A 55 5.99 -14.08 11.52
N ILE A 56 6.58 -13.93 10.35
CA ILE A 56 6.86 -12.62 9.74
C ILE A 56 6.33 -12.60 8.31
N VAL A 57 5.48 -11.63 8.02
CA VAL A 57 4.77 -11.50 6.74
C VAL A 57 5.42 -10.43 5.89
N LEU A 58 5.78 -10.77 4.65
CA LEU A 58 6.27 -9.84 3.64
C LEU A 58 5.16 -9.59 2.62
N GLU A 59 4.31 -8.59 2.86
CA GLU A 59 3.33 -8.09 1.90
C GLU A 59 4.07 -7.17 0.92
N CYS A 60 4.20 -7.62 -0.34
CA CYS A 60 5.01 -6.96 -1.35
C CYS A 60 4.34 -6.90 -2.73
N LEU A 61 3.06 -7.25 -2.82
CA LEU A 61 2.35 -7.30 -4.09
C LEU A 61 1.11 -6.40 -4.02
N ALA A 62 1.18 -5.24 -4.68
CA ALA A 62 0.04 -4.38 -4.96
C ALA A 62 -0.49 -4.57 -6.39
N GLU A 63 -1.67 -4.02 -6.70
CA GLU A 63 -2.27 -4.03 -8.05
C GLU A 63 -1.26 -3.53 -9.11
N ARG A 64 -0.57 -2.41 -8.85
CA ARG A 64 0.48 -1.89 -9.73
C ARG A 64 1.62 -2.88 -9.96
N THR A 65 2.16 -3.45 -8.88
CA THR A 65 3.29 -4.39 -8.95
C THR A 65 2.91 -5.63 -9.75
N LEU A 66 1.68 -6.12 -9.60
CA LEU A 66 1.16 -7.24 -10.37
C LEU A 66 1.12 -6.92 -11.88
N ALA A 67 0.60 -5.76 -12.27
CA ALA A 67 0.58 -5.34 -13.67
C ALA A 67 2.01 -5.22 -14.26
N ASP A 68 2.95 -4.63 -13.51
CA ASP A 68 4.35 -4.53 -13.92
C ASP A 68 5.02 -5.92 -14.03
N ARG A 69 4.72 -6.87 -13.12
CA ARG A 69 5.23 -8.25 -13.21
C ARG A 69 4.70 -8.98 -14.45
N TYR A 70 3.43 -8.76 -14.78
CA TYR A 70 2.84 -9.31 -16.01
C TYR A 70 3.53 -8.75 -17.27
N GLN A 71 3.74 -7.43 -17.36
CA GLN A 71 4.50 -6.83 -18.48
C GLN A 71 5.91 -7.41 -18.62
N VAL A 72 6.62 -7.56 -17.50
CA VAL A 72 7.99 -8.12 -17.49
C VAL A 72 7.99 -9.58 -17.94
N MET A 73 7.03 -10.39 -17.50
CA MET A 73 6.89 -11.79 -17.92
C MET A 73 6.62 -11.90 -19.42
N LEU A 74 5.72 -11.08 -19.97
CA LEU A 74 5.45 -11.04 -21.42
C LEU A 74 6.70 -10.70 -22.24
N SER A 75 7.64 -9.96 -21.65
CA SER A 75 8.93 -9.61 -22.26
C SER A 75 10.03 -10.65 -22.00
N GLY A 76 9.70 -11.83 -21.46
CA GLY A 76 10.63 -12.92 -21.16
C GLY A 76 11.35 -12.80 -19.81
N GLY A 77 10.94 -11.89 -18.93
CA GLY A 77 11.48 -11.73 -17.58
C GLY A 77 10.82 -12.64 -16.53
N LYS A 78 11.18 -12.45 -15.25
CA LYS A 78 10.63 -13.21 -14.11
C LYS A 78 9.19 -12.76 -13.79
N GLY A 79 8.27 -13.72 -13.66
CA GLY A 79 6.87 -13.49 -13.27
C GLY A 79 6.64 -13.25 -11.77
N PHE A 80 7.68 -13.41 -10.95
CA PHE A 80 7.65 -13.14 -9.51
C PHE A 80 8.54 -11.94 -9.15
N ASP A 81 8.53 -11.52 -7.88
CA ASP A 81 9.38 -10.43 -7.40
C ASP A 81 10.85 -10.88 -7.26
N PRO A 82 11.78 -10.33 -8.07
CA PRO A 82 13.20 -10.71 -7.99
C PRO A 82 13.86 -10.36 -6.65
N ARG A 83 13.28 -9.44 -5.85
CA ARG A 83 13.81 -9.07 -4.54
C ARG A 83 13.57 -10.17 -3.50
N VAL A 84 12.79 -11.21 -3.78
CA VAL A 84 12.61 -12.34 -2.86
C VAL A 84 13.96 -12.91 -2.38
N LYS A 85 14.97 -12.93 -3.27
CA LYS A 85 16.32 -13.36 -2.92
C LYS A 85 17.01 -12.42 -1.93
N GLU A 86 16.88 -11.10 -2.13
CA GLU A 86 17.44 -10.07 -1.25
C GLU A 86 16.84 -10.21 0.15
N TRP A 87 15.50 -10.21 0.25
CA TRP A 87 14.77 -10.34 1.50
C TRP A 87 15.13 -11.59 2.28
N LEU A 88 15.09 -12.75 1.62
CA LEU A 88 15.33 -14.03 2.26
C LEU A 88 16.81 -14.22 2.61
N SER A 89 17.75 -13.60 1.89
CA SER A 89 19.17 -13.66 2.25
C SER A 89 19.45 -13.01 3.60
N VAL A 90 18.65 -12.00 3.98
CA VAL A 90 18.77 -11.27 5.24
C VAL A 90 18.01 -11.98 6.36
N LEU A 91 16.78 -12.42 6.10
CA LEU A 91 15.87 -12.89 7.14
C LEU A 91 15.99 -14.39 7.44
N LEU A 92 16.21 -15.22 6.42
CA LEU A 92 16.08 -16.67 6.52
C LEU A 92 17.01 -17.31 7.57
N PRO A 93 18.29 -16.89 7.74
CA PRO A 93 19.16 -17.49 8.75
C PRO A 93 18.62 -17.32 10.17
N LEU A 94 18.18 -16.11 10.53
CA LEU A 94 17.67 -15.82 11.88
C LEU A 94 16.24 -16.38 12.06
N ALA A 95 15.42 -16.32 11.01
CA ALA A 95 14.07 -16.88 11.05
C ALA A 95 14.11 -18.39 11.29
N LEU A 96 15.04 -19.11 10.66
CA LEU A 96 15.23 -20.54 10.88
C LEU A 96 15.72 -20.85 12.31
N ASP A 97 16.74 -20.14 12.79
CA ASP A 97 17.28 -20.31 14.16
C ASP A 97 16.21 -20.08 15.24
N ARG A 98 15.26 -19.19 14.95
CA ARG A 98 14.18 -18.82 15.86
C ARG A 98 12.85 -19.51 15.58
N GLU A 99 12.81 -20.45 14.64
CA GLU A 99 11.60 -21.16 14.22
C GLU A 99 10.44 -20.22 13.82
N VAL A 100 10.77 -19.09 13.20
CA VAL A 100 9.82 -18.11 12.66
C VAL A 100 9.53 -18.43 11.20
N CYS A 101 8.26 -18.65 10.87
CA CYS A 101 7.83 -18.92 9.50
C CYS A 101 7.67 -17.60 8.72
N ILE A 102 8.22 -17.55 7.50
CA ILE A 102 8.09 -16.40 6.60
C ILE A 102 6.93 -16.64 5.63
N ILE A 103 6.01 -15.68 5.51
CA ILE A 103 4.88 -15.75 4.56
C ILE A 103 4.98 -14.56 3.61
N THR A 104 4.85 -14.76 2.29
CA THR A 104 4.94 -13.66 1.32
C THR A 104 4.10 -13.89 0.06
N ASN A 105 3.58 -12.82 -0.52
CA ASN A 105 2.91 -12.80 -1.84
C ASN A 105 3.86 -12.42 -3.01
N MET A 106 5.18 -12.42 -2.78
CA MET A 106 6.20 -12.16 -3.81
C MET A 106 6.19 -13.15 -4.99
N GLY A 107 5.42 -14.25 -4.92
CA GLY A 107 5.27 -15.18 -6.03
C GLY A 107 4.53 -14.58 -7.23
N ALA A 108 3.68 -13.57 -7.00
CA ALA A 108 2.92 -12.87 -8.04
C ALA A 108 2.26 -13.84 -9.04
N ILE A 109 2.70 -13.88 -10.30
CA ILE A 109 2.17 -14.79 -11.33
C ILE A 109 3.04 -16.03 -11.56
N ASP A 110 4.21 -16.13 -10.92
CA ASP A 110 5.09 -17.30 -10.96
C ASP A 110 5.59 -17.74 -9.56
N PRO A 111 4.70 -18.17 -8.64
CA PRO A 111 5.10 -18.69 -7.33
C PRO A 111 6.06 -19.89 -7.38
N PRO A 112 5.93 -20.87 -8.31
CA PRO A 112 6.93 -21.94 -8.45
C PRO A 112 8.34 -21.44 -8.83
N GLY A 113 8.45 -20.40 -9.66
CA GLY A 113 9.73 -19.75 -9.96
C GLY A 113 10.37 -19.13 -8.73
N ALA A 114 9.58 -18.43 -7.90
CA ALA A 114 10.05 -17.90 -6.62
C ALA A 114 10.49 -19.00 -5.66
N GLN A 115 9.74 -20.12 -5.57
CA GLN A 115 10.09 -21.29 -4.76
C GLN A 115 11.47 -21.82 -5.12
N LYS A 116 11.74 -21.97 -6.43
CA LYS A 116 13.05 -22.41 -6.91
C LYS A 116 14.16 -21.46 -6.48
N GLU A 117 13.97 -20.14 -6.63
CA GLU A 117 14.99 -19.16 -6.27
C GLU A 117 15.31 -19.15 -4.76
N ILE A 118 14.30 -19.35 -3.90
CA ILE A 118 14.52 -19.49 -2.46
C ILE A 118 15.25 -20.79 -2.12
N LEU A 119 14.91 -21.91 -2.77
CA LEU A 119 15.61 -23.19 -2.55
C LEU A 119 17.07 -23.14 -3.00
N ASP A 120 17.36 -22.49 -4.13
CA ASP A 120 18.73 -22.26 -4.61
C ASP A 120 19.51 -21.38 -3.63
N LEU A 121 18.88 -20.32 -3.11
CA LEU A 121 19.46 -19.46 -2.07
C LEU A 121 19.75 -20.25 -0.79
N ALA A 122 18.78 -21.00 -0.28
CA ALA A 122 18.94 -21.81 0.93
C ALA A 122 20.07 -22.83 0.79
N SER A 123 20.16 -23.49 -0.38
CA SER A 123 21.25 -24.42 -0.70
C SER A 123 22.62 -23.71 -0.70
N SER A 124 22.70 -22.49 -1.23
CA SER A 124 23.93 -21.67 -1.20
C SER A 124 24.34 -21.22 0.20
N LEU A 125 23.37 -21.07 1.11
CA LEU A 125 23.59 -20.73 2.52
C LEU A 125 23.82 -21.98 3.39
N GLY A 126 23.69 -23.19 2.84
CA GLY A 126 23.80 -24.45 3.59
C GLY A 126 22.63 -24.67 4.56
N LEU A 127 21.44 -24.15 4.23
CA LEU A 127 20.24 -24.26 5.07
C LEU A 127 19.29 -25.34 4.52
N GLU A 128 18.84 -26.23 5.41
CA GLU A 128 17.75 -27.17 5.15
C GLU A 128 16.42 -26.52 5.49
N ILE A 129 15.60 -26.28 4.48
CA ILE A 129 14.29 -25.67 4.64
C ILE A 129 13.25 -26.37 3.77
N THR A 130 11.99 -26.11 4.11
CA THR A 130 10.81 -26.49 3.33
C THR A 130 10.15 -25.21 2.86
N VAL A 131 9.97 -25.08 1.55
CA VAL A 131 9.31 -23.94 0.91
C VAL A 131 8.00 -24.42 0.30
N ALA A 132 6.88 -23.96 0.85
CA ALA A 132 5.56 -24.21 0.30
C ALA A 132 5.11 -23.06 -0.60
N VAL A 133 4.29 -23.39 -1.60
CA VAL A 133 3.62 -22.42 -2.46
C VAL A 133 2.12 -22.65 -2.43
N ALA A 134 1.34 -21.57 -2.51
CA ALA A 134 -0.12 -21.62 -2.68
C ALA A 134 -0.56 -20.59 -3.71
N TYR A 135 -1.21 -21.02 -4.79
CA TYR A 135 -1.50 -20.13 -5.91
C TYR A 135 -2.73 -20.52 -6.73
N GLU A 136 -3.29 -19.54 -7.43
CA GLU A 136 -4.43 -19.72 -8.34
C GLU A 136 -4.07 -20.73 -9.44
N SER A 137 -4.96 -21.70 -9.66
CA SER A 137 -4.84 -22.72 -10.70
C SER A 137 -5.57 -22.26 -11.96
N SER A 138 -4.95 -22.46 -13.12
CA SER A 138 -5.55 -22.16 -14.43
C SER A 138 -6.52 -23.24 -14.92
N ILE A 139 -6.67 -24.35 -14.18
CA ILE A 139 -7.50 -25.49 -14.58
C ILE A 139 -8.90 -25.29 -13.99
N SER A 140 -9.90 -25.04 -14.86
CA SER A 140 -11.30 -25.25 -14.53
C SER A 140 -11.51 -26.73 -14.21
N GLY A 141 -12.18 -27.05 -13.10
CA GLY A 141 -12.24 -28.40 -12.50
C GLY A 141 -12.53 -29.59 -13.44
N PRO A 142 -12.39 -30.83 -12.94
CA PRO A 142 -12.56 -32.02 -13.77
C PRO A 142 -14.00 -32.05 -14.31
N GLU A 143 -14.13 -32.14 -15.64
CA GLU A 143 -15.37 -32.09 -16.42
C GLU A 143 -15.89 -30.67 -16.77
N ASN A 144 -15.18 -29.91 -17.63
CA ASN A 144 -15.80 -29.37 -18.86
C ASN A 144 -14.85 -28.62 -19.80
N SER A 145 -15.09 -28.87 -21.09
CA SER A 145 -14.67 -28.17 -22.30
C SER A 145 -13.24 -28.40 -22.84
N VAL A 146 -13.23 -29.18 -23.91
CA VAL A 146 -12.21 -29.27 -24.96
C VAL A 146 -11.94 -27.87 -25.52
N LEU A 147 -10.88 -27.20 -25.05
CA LEU A 147 -10.19 -26.14 -25.77
C LEU A 147 -8.67 -26.41 -25.65
N SER A 148 -8.16 -27.04 -26.71
CA SER A 148 -6.76 -27.10 -27.15
C SER A 148 -5.64 -27.03 -26.10
N ASN A 149 -5.03 -28.18 -25.85
CA ASN A 149 -3.64 -28.28 -25.40
C ASN A 149 -2.72 -27.62 -26.43
N GLU A 150 -2.05 -26.54 -26.05
CA GLU A 150 -0.64 -26.26 -26.36
C GLU A 150 -0.18 -25.02 -25.57
N SER A 151 0.78 -25.23 -24.65
CA SER A 151 1.55 -24.28 -23.82
C SER A 151 1.12 -24.12 -22.34
N MET A 152 2.06 -24.46 -21.46
CA MET A 152 2.04 -24.18 -20.03
C MET A 152 2.09 -22.66 -19.79
N GLY A 153 1.08 -22.11 -19.12
CA GLY A 153 1.14 -20.74 -18.60
C GLY A 153 -0.20 -20.29 -18.03
N VAL A 154 -0.17 -19.62 -16.87
CA VAL A 154 -0.70 -18.27 -16.62
C VAL A 154 -1.41 -17.59 -17.82
N ALA A 155 -2.47 -18.19 -18.39
CA ALA A 155 -2.82 -17.97 -19.80
C ALA A 155 -3.39 -16.58 -20.17
N GLU A 156 -3.69 -15.69 -19.22
CA GLU A 156 -4.10 -14.30 -19.53
C GLU A 156 -3.69 -13.26 -18.44
N GLY A 157 -2.74 -13.60 -17.56
CA GLY A 157 -2.35 -12.69 -16.45
C GLY A 157 -3.44 -12.45 -15.41
N ARG A 158 -4.51 -13.27 -15.40
CA ARG A 158 -5.60 -13.21 -14.43
C ARG A 158 -5.07 -13.42 -13.02
N SER A 159 -5.62 -12.68 -12.06
CA SER A 159 -5.18 -12.77 -10.67
C SER A 159 -6.32 -12.48 -9.72
N THR A 160 -6.68 -13.46 -8.90
CA THR A 160 -7.76 -13.36 -7.92
C THR A 160 -7.23 -13.02 -6.54
N TYR A 161 -7.94 -12.17 -5.81
CA TYR A 161 -7.73 -12.00 -4.37
C TYR A 161 -8.23 -13.24 -3.61
N LEU A 162 -7.36 -14.24 -3.44
CA LEU A 162 -7.65 -15.44 -2.65
C LEU A 162 -7.68 -15.12 -1.14
N GLY A 163 -8.39 -15.94 -0.37
CA GLY A 163 -8.43 -15.84 1.10
C GLY A 163 -7.26 -16.56 1.80
N ALA A 164 -7.38 -16.73 3.11
CA ALA A 164 -6.36 -17.32 3.98
C ALA A 164 -6.28 -18.85 3.90
N ALA A 165 -7.33 -19.52 3.41
CA ALA A 165 -7.42 -20.98 3.36
C ALA A 165 -6.24 -21.70 2.66
N PRO A 166 -5.72 -21.24 1.50
CA PRO A 166 -4.57 -21.88 0.85
C PRO A 166 -3.30 -21.86 1.72
N ILE A 167 -3.09 -20.77 2.47
CA ILE A 167 -1.94 -20.62 3.38
C ILE A 167 -2.12 -21.54 4.60
N VAL A 168 -3.33 -21.60 5.17
CA VAL A 168 -3.65 -22.53 6.27
C VAL A 168 -3.41 -23.98 5.85
N HIS A 169 -3.81 -24.36 4.63
CA HIS A 169 -3.54 -25.69 4.08
C HIS A 169 -2.03 -25.98 4.02
N CYS A 170 -1.21 -25.03 3.53
CA CYS A 170 0.25 -25.19 3.53
C CYS A 170 0.82 -25.43 4.94
N LEU A 171 0.34 -24.70 5.94
CA LEU A 171 0.76 -24.84 7.34
C LEU A 171 0.34 -26.19 7.96
N GLU A 172 -0.83 -26.71 7.60
CA GLU A 172 -1.35 -28.00 8.06
C GLU A 172 -0.61 -29.18 7.42
N THR A 173 -0.39 -29.11 6.11
CA THR A 173 0.13 -30.24 5.33
C THR A 173 1.66 -30.33 5.40
N TYR A 174 2.36 -29.21 5.28
CA TYR A 174 3.82 -29.22 5.01
C TYR A 174 4.68 -28.71 6.16
N LYS A 175 4.11 -27.96 7.12
CA LYS A 175 4.86 -27.25 8.18
C LYS A 175 6.10 -26.51 7.63
N PRO A 176 5.90 -25.63 6.64
CA PRO A 176 7.00 -25.01 5.91
C PRO A 176 7.71 -23.92 6.73
N HIS A 177 8.96 -23.66 6.36
CA HIS A 177 9.74 -22.53 6.87
C HIS A 177 9.42 -21.24 6.10
N VAL A 178 9.07 -21.37 4.83
CA VAL A 178 8.66 -20.26 3.96
C VAL A 178 7.40 -20.65 3.18
N ILE A 179 6.40 -19.76 3.14
CA ILE A 179 5.23 -19.86 2.28
C ILE A 179 5.26 -18.71 1.28
N ILE A 180 5.12 -19.04 -0.01
CA ILE A 180 4.99 -18.06 -1.09
C ILE A 180 3.62 -18.20 -1.72
N THR A 181 2.94 -17.09 -1.96
CA THR A 181 1.64 -17.08 -2.63
C THR A 181 1.69 -16.35 -3.97
N SER A 182 0.69 -16.62 -4.81
CA SER A 182 0.26 -15.63 -5.81
C SER A 182 -0.46 -14.46 -5.13
N ARG A 183 -1.32 -13.73 -5.85
CA ARG A 183 -2.24 -12.79 -5.23
C ARG A 183 -3.13 -13.51 -4.20
N VAL A 184 -3.18 -12.91 -3.03
CA VAL A 184 -4.13 -13.16 -1.94
C VAL A 184 -4.60 -11.78 -1.47
N ALA A 185 -5.66 -11.70 -0.68
CA ALA A 185 -5.92 -10.48 0.07
C ALA A 185 -4.79 -10.22 1.07
N ASP A 186 -4.42 -8.95 1.23
CA ASP A 186 -3.29 -8.54 2.06
C ASP A 186 -3.52 -9.03 3.51
N ALA A 187 -4.75 -8.88 4.02
CA ALA A 187 -5.18 -9.39 5.32
C ALA A 187 -5.05 -10.90 5.46
N ALA A 188 -5.24 -11.66 4.37
CA ALA A 188 -5.21 -13.12 4.41
C ALA A 188 -3.82 -13.67 4.78
N LEU A 189 -2.76 -12.95 4.43
CA LEU A 189 -1.38 -13.30 4.79
C LEU A 189 -1.19 -13.33 6.31
N PHE A 190 -1.82 -12.40 7.02
CA PHE A 190 -1.75 -12.26 8.47
C PHE A 190 -2.81 -13.09 9.20
N LEU A 191 -4.01 -13.25 8.62
CA LEU A 191 -5.09 -14.03 9.21
C LEU A 191 -4.78 -15.54 9.22
N ALA A 192 -4.15 -16.05 8.17
CA ALA A 192 -3.82 -17.48 8.03
C ALA A 192 -3.05 -18.07 9.23
N PRO A 193 -1.93 -17.48 9.70
CA PRO A 193 -1.23 -18.01 10.87
C PRO A 193 -2.09 -17.95 12.14
N MET A 194 -2.98 -16.97 12.29
CA MET A 194 -3.91 -16.90 13.43
C MET A 194 -4.91 -18.04 13.42
N VAL A 195 -5.55 -18.28 12.26
CA VAL A 195 -6.46 -19.41 12.06
C VAL A 195 -5.76 -20.74 12.35
N TYR A 196 -4.55 -20.92 11.82
CA TYR A 196 -3.75 -22.13 12.00
C TYR A 196 -3.38 -22.40 13.46
N GLU A 197 -2.71 -21.44 14.12
CA GLU A 197 -2.14 -21.64 15.46
C GLU A 197 -3.20 -21.69 16.55
N LEU A 198 -4.22 -20.84 16.44
CA LEU A 198 -5.28 -20.76 17.45
C LEU A 198 -6.35 -21.82 17.22
N GLY A 199 -6.32 -22.54 16.09
CA GLY A 199 -7.27 -23.61 15.81
C GLY A 199 -8.69 -23.10 15.59
N TRP A 200 -8.84 -21.90 15.01
CA TRP A 200 -10.15 -21.35 14.65
C TRP A 200 -10.72 -22.05 13.42
N ASN A 201 -12.03 -22.24 13.38
CA ASN A 201 -12.71 -22.73 12.19
C ASN A 201 -13.31 -21.55 11.39
N TRP A 202 -13.68 -21.79 10.13
CA TRP A 202 -14.16 -20.72 9.24
C TRP A 202 -15.56 -20.18 9.59
N ASN A 203 -16.24 -20.80 10.56
CA ASN A 203 -17.47 -20.30 11.16
C ASN A 203 -17.28 -19.67 12.55
N ASP A 204 -16.04 -19.52 13.04
CA ASP A 204 -15.74 -18.74 14.25
C ASP A 204 -15.76 -17.23 13.93
N PHE A 205 -16.89 -16.73 13.42
CA PHE A 205 -17.00 -15.40 12.80
C PHE A 205 -16.51 -14.24 13.67
N ASP A 206 -16.82 -14.24 14.97
CA ASP A 206 -16.34 -13.20 15.88
C ASP A 206 -14.81 -13.20 16.02
N LYS A 207 -14.19 -14.39 16.04
CA LYS A 207 -12.73 -14.52 16.12
C LYS A 207 -12.07 -14.12 14.81
N LEU A 208 -12.67 -14.52 13.69
CA LEU A 208 -12.22 -14.12 12.35
C LEU A 208 -12.33 -12.60 12.15
N ALA A 209 -13.39 -11.95 12.64
CA ALA A 209 -13.52 -10.49 12.58
C ALA A 209 -12.40 -9.78 13.34
N GLN A 210 -12.06 -10.25 14.56
CA GLN A 210 -10.94 -9.73 15.33
C GLN A 210 -9.59 -10.04 14.65
N GLY A 211 -9.41 -11.23 14.10
CA GLY A 211 -8.22 -11.60 13.32
C GLY A 211 -8.03 -10.72 12.09
N THR A 212 -9.10 -10.42 11.37
CA THR A 212 -9.07 -9.51 10.21
C THR A 212 -8.78 -8.07 10.63
N LEU A 213 -9.30 -7.60 11.77
CA LEU A 213 -8.90 -6.31 12.34
C LEU A 213 -7.39 -6.27 12.61
N ALA A 214 -6.85 -7.31 13.27
CA ALA A 214 -5.41 -7.41 13.52
C ALA A 214 -4.62 -7.41 12.20
N SER A 215 -5.11 -8.13 11.19
CA SER A 215 -4.49 -8.26 9.88
C SER A 215 -4.44 -6.92 9.14
N HIS A 216 -5.58 -6.23 9.02
CA HIS A 216 -5.69 -4.91 8.38
C HIS A 216 -4.79 -3.85 9.06
N LEU A 217 -4.67 -3.91 10.38
CA LEU A 217 -3.76 -2.99 11.10
C LEU A 217 -2.28 -3.28 10.84
N LEU A 218 -1.89 -4.53 10.54
CA LEU A 218 -0.51 -4.89 10.24
C LEU A 218 -0.11 -4.60 8.79
N GLU A 219 -1.07 -4.49 7.88
CA GLU A 219 -0.85 -4.07 6.51
C GLU A 219 -0.24 -2.66 6.44
N CYS A 220 0.40 -2.34 5.31
CA CYS A 220 1.12 -1.08 5.09
C CYS A 220 2.24 -0.77 6.12
N GLY A 221 2.57 -1.73 6.99
CA GLY A 221 3.75 -1.77 7.84
C GLY A 221 3.84 -0.60 8.81
N CYS A 222 4.87 0.23 8.63
CA CYS A 222 5.18 1.30 9.58
C CYS A 222 4.10 2.39 9.68
N GLN A 223 3.10 2.40 8.81
CA GLN A 223 1.95 3.30 8.90
C GLN A 223 1.22 3.22 10.27
N LEU A 224 1.14 2.04 10.86
CA LEU A 224 0.57 1.82 12.20
C LEU A 224 1.42 2.44 13.32
N THR A 225 2.73 2.51 13.11
CA THR A 225 3.74 2.91 14.11
C THR A 225 4.32 4.29 13.83
N GLY A 226 3.63 5.13 13.05
CA GLY A 226 3.94 6.55 12.84
C GLY A 226 4.62 6.89 11.52
N GLY A 227 4.87 5.91 10.66
CA GLY A 227 5.21 6.15 9.25
C GLY A 227 4.07 6.89 8.56
N TYR A 228 4.40 7.87 7.71
CA TYR A 228 3.39 8.73 7.06
C TYR A 228 2.47 9.51 8.02
N PHE A 229 2.77 9.55 9.33
CA PHE A 229 1.99 10.31 10.31
C PHE A 229 2.64 11.65 10.68
N MET A 230 3.97 11.68 10.78
CA MET A 230 4.72 12.86 11.23
C MET A 230 4.50 14.06 10.32
N HIS A 231 4.12 15.20 10.90
CA HIS A 231 4.05 16.47 10.18
C HIS A 231 4.80 17.57 10.94
N PRO A 232 5.95 18.06 10.42
CA PRO A 232 6.68 19.16 11.03
C PRO A 232 5.82 20.43 11.03
N GLY A 233 5.51 20.97 12.20
CA GLY A 233 4.63 22.14 12.34
C GLY A 233 3.16 21.83 12.59
N ASP A 234 2.78 20.56 12.75
CA ASP A 234 1.50 20.17 13.33
C ASP A 234 1.69 19.84 14.82
N ALA A 235 1.10 20.64 15.71
CA ALA A 235 1.27 20.46 17.16
C ALA A 235 0.83 19.08 17.68
N TYR A 236 0.01 18.34 16.93
CA TYR A 236 -0.48 17.01 17.31
C TYR A 236 0.28 15.87 16.66
N ARG A 237 1.04 16.15 15.59
CA ARG A 237 1.75 15.14 14.78
C ARG A 237 3.25 15.43 14.62
N ASP A 238 3.76 16.45 15.29
CA ASP A 238 5.17 16.77 15.32
C ASP A 238 5.90 15.90 16.34
N PHE A 239 6.76 15.01 15.86
CA PHE A 239 7.65 14.22 16.69
C PHE A 239 9.04 14.11 16.06
N SER A 240 10.05 13.96 16.90
CA SER A 240 11.45 14.14 16.48
C SER A 240 11.88 13.24 15.32
N PHE A 241 12.75 13.75 14.44
CA PHE A 241 13.34 12.98 13.34
C PHE A 241 14.11 11.73 13.80
N GLU A 242 14.62 11.71 15.03
CA GLU A 242 15.28 10.53 15.61
C GLU A 242 14.35 9.33 15.69
N GLN A 243 13.06 9.55 15.97
CA GLN A 243 12.03 8.50 16.00
C GLN A 243 11.79 7.89 14.61
N LEU A 244 11.92 8.68 13.54
CA LEU A 244 11.74 8.20 12.17
C LEU A 244 12.94 7.40 11.65
N ARG A 245 14.13 7.62 12.21
CA ARG A 245 15.36 6.93 11.78
C ARG A 245 15.32 5.42 12.06
N ASP A 246 14.71 5.04 13.17
CA ASP A 246 14.60 3.64 13.64
C ASP A 246 13.15 3.21 13.84
N LEU A 247 12.28 3.63 12.92
CA LEU A 247 10.87 3.30 12.87
C LEU A 247 10.67 1.78 12.83
N SER A 248 9.93 1.24 13.80
CA SER A 248 9.64 -0.21 13.86
C SER A 248 8.48 -0.56 12.96
N LEU A 249 8.63 -1.64 12.19
CA LEU A 249 7.48 -2.36 11.67
C LEU A 249 6.63 -2.93 12.83
N PRO A 250 5.31 -3.09 12.66
CA PRO A 250 4.44 -3.56 13.73
C PRO A 250 4.40 -5.09 13.85
N TYR A 251 3.88 -5.56 14.98
CA TYR A 251 3.44 -6.94 15.18
C TYR A 251 2.12 -6.98 15.95
N ALA A 252 1.39 -8.09 15.84
CA ALA A 252 0.18 -8.33 16.63
C ALA A 252 0.37 -9.56 17.53
N GLU A 253 -0.13 -9.43 18.75
CA GLU A 253 -0.39 -10.52 19.69
C GLU A 253 -1.89 -10.83 19.64
N VAL A 254 -2.24 -12.06 19.28
CA VAL A 254 -3.64 -12.48 19.16
C VAL A 254 -3.90 -13.71 20.02
N SER A 255 -4.86 -13.62 20.93
CA SER A 255 -5.25 -14.74 21.80
C SER A 255 -6.26 -15.67 21.12
N TYR A 256 -6.35 -16.91 21.59
CA TYR A 256 -7.37 -17.86 21.11
C TYR A 256 -8.81 -17.31 21.16
N LYS A 257 -9.10 -16.41 22.10
CA LYS A 257 -10.44 -15.81 22.23
C LYS A 257 -10.68 -14.65 21.26
N GLY A 258 -9.68 -14.27 20.47
CA GLY A 258 -9.74 -13.12 19.57
C GLY A 258 -9.40 -11.79 20.25
N GLU A 259 -8.69 -11.80 21.39
CA GLU A 259 -8.17 -10.56 21.97
C GLU A 259 -6.95 -10.12 21.15
N VAL A 260 -6.93 -8.86 20.73
CA VAL A 260 -5.91 -8.32 19.81
C VAL A 260 -5.15 -7.20 20.48
N CYS A 261 -3.82 -7.32 20.50
CA CYS A 261 -2.93 -6.20 20.81
C CYS A 261 -1.96 -5.99 19.65
N VAL A 262 -1.86 -4.76 19.15
CA VAL A 262 -0.80 -4.37 18.22
C VAL A 262 0.36 -3.76 18.99
N GLY A 263 1.57 -3.94 18.48
CA GLY A 263 2.79 -3.47 19.14
C GLY A 263 3.86 -3.02 18.17
N LYS A 264 4.80 -2.24 18.71
CA LYS A 264 6.08 -1.92 18.07
C LYS A 264 7.22 -2.48 18.90
N ALA A 265 8.38 -2.74 18.30
CA ALA A 265 9.51 -3.30 19.02
C ALA A 265 9.95 -2.38 20.17
N LYS A 266 10.16 -2.93 21.37
CA LYS A 266 10.59 -2.13 22.53
C LYS A 266 11.92 -1.43 22.24
N GLY A 267 12.02 -0.15 22.58
CA GLY A 267 13.22 0.67 22.37
C GLY A 267 13.48 1.09 20.91
N SER A 268 12.55 0.77 20.00
CA SER A 268 12.54 1.33 18.65
C SER A 268 11.94 2.73 18.60
N GLY A 269 12.19 3.44 17.50
CA GLY A 269 11.52 4.68 17.19
C GLY A 269 10.09 4.49 16.68
N GLY A 270 9.40 5.60 16.46
CA GLY A 270 8.03 5.65 15.98
C GLY A 270 7.01 5.92 17.07
N LEU A 271 5.77 6.14 16.66
CA LEU A 271 4.63 6.42 17.52
C LEU A 271 3.54 5.39 17.27
N LEU A 272 3.22 4.60 18.29
CA LEU A 272 2.03 3.73 18.28
C LEU A 272 1.00 4.32 19.23
N SER A 273 -0.09 4.85 18.67
CA SER A 273 -1.10 5.60 19.42
C SER A 273 -2.50 5.38 18.85
N TYR A 274 -3.51 5.90 19.55
CA TYR A 274 -4.87 5.99 19.03
C TYR A 274 -4.92 6.57 17.61
N SER A 275 -4.25 7.71 17.36
CA SER A 275 -4.31 8.40 16.07
C SER A 275 -3.70 7.59 14.94
N THR A 276 -2.57 6.92 15.17
CA THR A 276 -1.93 6.09 14.14
C THR A 276 -2.74 4.82 13.87
N CYS A 277 -3.34 4.22 14.90
CA CYS A 277 -4.28 3.10 14.74
C CYS A 277 -5.56 3.51 14.01
N ALA A 278 -6.12 4.69 14.30
CA ALA A 278 -7.33 5.20 13.65
C ALA A 278 -7.11 5.52 12.17
N GLU A 279 -5.97 6.15 11.82
CA GLU A 279 -5.62 6.37 10.40
C GLU A 279 -5.41 5.06 9.65
N GLN A 280 -4.74 4.08 10.27
CA GLN A 280 -4.55 2.77 9.65
C GLN A 280 -5.88 2.01 9.49
N LEU A 281 -6.77 2.08 10.49
CA LEU A 281 -8.08 1.42 10.44
C LEU A 281 -8.90 1.88 9.22
N LEU A 282 -8.88 3.17 8.90
CA LEU A 282 -9.69 3.74 7.83
C LEU A 282 -9.01 3.77 6.47
N TYR A 283 -7.70 3.51 6.41
CA TYR A 283 -6.94 3.54 5.18
C TYR A 283 -7.44 2.50 4.17
N GLU A 284 -7.81 2.97 2.97
CA GLU A 284 -8.34 2.15 1.87
C GLU A 284 -9.62 1.37 2.21
N VAL A 285 -10.36 1.84 3.23
CA VAL A 285 -11.67 1.29 3.60
C VAL A 285 -12.77 2.07 2.89
N GLY A 286 -13.64 1.36 2.19
CA GLY A 286 -14.85 1.90 1.57
C GLY A 286 -15.92 2.21 2.61
N ASP A 287 -16.87 1.28 2.77
CA ASP A 287 -17.84 1.33 3.87
C ASP A 287 -17.23 0.62 5.10
N PRO A 288 -16.96 1.34 6.22
CA PRO A 288 -16.42 0.72 7.43
C PRO A 288 -17.33 -0.34 8.05
N ALA A 289 -18.65 -0.30 7.82
CA ALA A 289 -19.57 -1.33 8.30
C ALA A 289 -19.53 -2.61 7.45
N ASN A 290 -18.94 -2.52 6.25
CA ASN A 290 -18.89 -3.59 5.26
C ASN A 290 -17.49 -3.67 4.62
N TYR A 291 -16.45 -3.83 5.44
CA TYR A 291 -15.10 -4.10 4.94
C TYR A 291 -15.02 -5.52 4.38
N ILE A 292 -15.04 -5.64 3.05
CA ILE A 292 -15.12 -6.92 2.35
C ILE A 292 -13.72 -7.50 2.15
N THR A 293 -13.47 -8.67 2.74
CA THR A 293 -12.33 -9.53 2.42
C THR A 293 -12.81 -10.87 1.85
N PRO A 294 -11.94 -11.65 1.16
CA PRO A 294 -12.32 -12.98 0.68
C PRO A 294 -12.80 -13.93 1.78
N ASP A 295 -12.32 -13.75 3.01
CA ASP A 295 -12.58 -14.66 4.13
C ASP A 295 -13.83 -14.28 4.95
N LEU A 296 -14.11 -12.97 5.10
CA LEU A 296 -15.20 -12.43 5.92
C LEU A 296 -15.49 -10.98 5.52
N VAL A 297 -16.76 -10.54 5.61
CA VAL A 297 -17.09 -9.10 5.64
C VAL A 297 -17.14 -8.64 7.09
N VAL A 298 -16.39 -7.59 7.40
CA VAL A 298 -16.16 -7.11 8.78
C VAL A 298 -16.75 -5.72 8.95
N ASP A 299 -17.39 -5.52 10.09
CA ASP A 299 -17.84 -4.22 10.58
C ASP A 299 -16.78 -3.63 11.52
N PHE A 300 -16.21 -2.51 11.11
CA PHE A 300 -15.24 -1.71 11.87
C PHE A 300 -15.85 -0.49 12.58
N SER A 301 -17.16 -0.25 12.46
CA SER A 301 -17.84 0.96 12.94
C SER A 301 -17.68 1.18 14.45
N ASP A 302 -17.61 0.09 15.22
CA ASP A 302 -17.47 0.09 16.68
C ASP A 302 -16.05 -0.23 17.17
N VAL A 303 -15.04 -0.23 16.29
CA VAL A 303 -13.66 -0.54 16.69
C VAL A 303 -13.12 0.53 17.63
N GLN A 304 -12.46 0.11 18.70
CA GLN A 304 -11.88 0.97 19.73
C GLN A 304 -10.42 0.61 19.97
N PHE A 305 -9.62 1.65 20.24
CA PHE A 305 -8.21 1.52 20.59
C PHE A 305 -7.97 1.99 22.02
N HIS A 306 -7.32 1.14 22.82
CA HIS A 306 -6.96 1.45 24.20
C HIS A 306 -5.44 1.32 24.37
N GLN A 307 -4.78 2.43 24.70
CA GLN A 307 -3.33 2.43 24.95
C GLN A 307 -3.01 1.59 26.20
N ILE A 308 -2.15 0.57 26.06
CA ILE A 308 -1.65 -0.22 27.21
C ILE A 308 -0.30 0.35 27.67
N SER A 309 0.59 0.64 26.73
CA SER A 309 1.91 1.23 26.97
C SER A 309 2.36 1.99 25.71
N GLN A 310 3.50 2.68 25.76
CA GLN A 310 4.04 3.37 24.56
C GLN A 310 4.30 2.44 23.37
N ASP A 311 4.48 1.14 23.62
CA ASP A 311 4.81 0.14 22.61
C ASP A 311 3.65 -0.83 22.31
N LYS A 312 2.47 -0.67 22.94
CA LYS A 312 1.35 -1.61 22.79
C LYS A 312 -0.02 -0.94 22.92
N VAL A 313 -0.92 -1.26 21.99
CA VAL A 313 -2.33 -0.82 21.95
C VAL A 313 -3.24 -2.05 21.87
N HIS A 314 -4.26 -2.09 22.71
CA HIS A 314 -5.33 -3.08 22.64
C HIS A 314 -6.40 -2.63 21.64
N CYS A 315 -6.79 -3.54 20.75
CA CYS A 315 -7.76 -3.31 19.70
C CYS A 315 -8.96 -4.24 19.94
N LYS A 316 -10.19 -3.71 19.85
CA LYS A 316 -11.41 -4.50 19.99
C LYS A 316 -12.55 -3.86 19.20
N GLY A 317 -13.67 -4.57 19.07
CA GLY A 317 -14.91 -3.99 18.56
C GLY A 317 -15.26 -4.37 17.12
N ALA A 318 -14.32 -4.97 16.37
CA ALA A 318 -14.63 -5.56 15.07
C ALA A 318 -15.64 -6.72 15.22
N LYS A 319 -16.64 -6.75 14.34
CA LYS A 319 -17.71 -7.75 14.35
C LYS A 319 -17.89 -8.32 12.93
N PRO A 320 -18.39 -9.55 12.78
CA PRO A 320 -18.82 -10.00 11.47
C PRO A 320 -20.01 -9.17 11.02
N SER A 321 -19.96 -8.67 9.78
CA SER A 321 -21.14 -8.07 9.15
C SER A 321 -22.24 -9.12 8.97
N ASP A 322 -23.45 -8.67 8.69
CA ASP A 322 -24.58 -9.52 8.32
C ASP A 322 -24.27 -10.36 7.06
N LEU A 323 -23.46 -9.79 6.16
CA LEU A 323 -22.88 -10.47 5.02
C LEU A 323 -21.71 -11.36 5.50
N ARG A 324 -21.98 -12.58 5.97
CA ARG A 324 -20.96 -13.47 6.58
C ARG A 324 -19.70 -13.73 5.73
N GLY A 325 -19.77 -13.56 4.42
CA GLY A 325 -18.63 -13.65 3.52
C GLY A 325 -19.08 -13.45 2.07
N PRO A 326 -18.21 -12.98 1.16
CA PRO A 326 -18.62 -12.66 -0.19
C PRO A 326 -18.78 -13.94 -1.04
N GLU A 327 -19.91 -14.08 -1.73
CA GLU A 327 -20.17 -15.15 -2.73
C GLU A 327 -19.30 -15.03 -3.98
N LYS A 328 -18.73 -13.85 -4.22
CA LYS A 328 -17.86 -13.57 -5.36
C LYS A 328 -16.51 -13.02 -4.89
N LEU A 329 -15.45 -13.41 -5.60
CA LEU A 329 -14.11 -12.90 -5.39
C LEU A 329 -13.74 -11.88 -6.46
N LEU A 330 -12.92 -10.91 -6.08
CA LEU A 330 -12.37 -9.93 -7.01
C LEU A 330 -11.23 -10.56 -7.82
N GLN A 331 -11.43 -10.68 -9.13
CA GLN A 331 -10.43 -11.10 -10.09
C GLN A 331 -9.99 -9.91 -10.95
N LEU A 332 -8.69 -9.81 -11.15
CA LEU A 332 -8.02 -8.75 -11.90
C LEU A 332 -7.54 -9.29 -13.24
N PHE A 333 -7.75 -8.50 -14.29
CA PHE A 333 -7.38 -8.84 -15.66
C PHE A 333 -6.53 -7.71 -16.24
N PRO A 334 -5.27 -7.98 -16.63
CA PRO A 334 -4.47 -7.01 -17.34
C PRO A 334 -5.08 -6.66 -18.70
N THR A 335 -5.40 -5.38 -18.91
CA THR A 335 -5.97 -4.85 -20.15
C THR A 335 -5.14 -3.67 -20.62
N PRO A 336 -4.71 -3.64 -21.90
CA PRO A 336 -4.07 -2.48 -22.50
C PRO A 336 -4.91 -1.21 -22.31
N ASN A 337 -4.27 -0.15 -21.84
CA ASN A 337 -4.92 1.15 -21.60
C ASN A 337 -4.17 2.28 -22.28
N GLY A 338 -3.65 2.00 -23.48
CA GLY A 338 -2.98 2.98 -24.32
C GLY A 338 -1.56 3.33 -23.86
N TRP A 339 -1.11 4.51 -24.26
CA TRP A 339 0.26 4.96 -24.20
C TRP A 339 0.34 6.30 -23.47
N LYS A 340 1.11 6.30 -22.39
CA LYS A 340 1.42 7.51 -21.64
C LYS A 340 2.64 8.18 -22.25
N GLY A 341 2.55 9.49 -22.49
CA GLY A 341 3.66 10.35 -22.84
C GLY A 341 3.78 11.47 -21.81
N TRP A 342 5.01 11.88 -21.47
CA TRP A 342 5.22 13.02 -20.58
C TRP A 342 6.39 13.90 -21.00
N GLY A 343 6.31 15.17 -20.60
CA GLY A 343 7.39 16.12 -20.74
C GLY A 343 7.46 17.10 -19.57
N GLU A 344 8.67 17.51 -19.23
CA GLU A 344 8.97 18.50 -18.20
C GLU A 344 9.97 19.53 -18.70
N ILE A 345 9.80 20.81 -18.35
CA ILE A 345 10.76 21.88 -18.66
C ILE A 345 10.79 22.93 -17.55
N SER A 346 11.97 23.45 -17.22
CA SER A 346 12.14 24.47 -16.18
C SER A 346 12.27 25.89 -16.76
N TYR A 347 11.74 26.87 -16.03
CA TYR A 347 11.90 28.31 -16.28
C TYR A 347 12.32 29.00 -14.98
N GLY A 348 13.48 29.67 -14.99
CA GLY A 348 13.98 30.43 -13.85
C GLY A 348 13.90 31.95 -14.05
N GLY A 349 13.73 32.69 -12.97
CA GLY A 349 13.77 34.15 -12.94
C GLY A 349 12.42 34.82 -13.23
N GLN A 350 12.46 36.09 -13.65
CA GLN A 350 11.29 36.94 -13.83
C GLN A 350 10.27 36.32 -14.80
N GLU A 351 8.99 36.46 -14.49
CA GLU A 351 7.87 35.95 -15.31
C GLU A 351 7.99 34.45 -15.69
N CYS A 352 8.63 33.63 -14.85
CA CYS A 352 8.80 32.20 -15.12
C CYS A 352 7.45 31.46 -15.30
N LEU A 353 6.42 31.81 -14.52
CA LEU A 353 5.07 31.28 -14.67
C LEU A 353 4.43 31.61 -16.03
N ARG A 354 4.59 32.86 -16.52
CA ARG A 354 4.06 33.24 -17.83
C ARG A 354 4.78 32.53 -18.98
N ARG A 355 6.07 32.25 -18.82
CA ARG A 355 6.82 31.42 -19.77
C ARG A 355 6.38 29.96 -19.73
N ALA A 356 6.11 29.40 -18.56
CA ALA A 356 5.50 28.07 -18.45
C ALA A 356 4.13 28.02 -19.14
N GLN A 357 3.27 29.01 -18.91
CA GLN A 357 1.96 29.13 -19.58
C GLN A 357 2.10 29.23 -21.11
N ALA A 358 3.05 30.02 -21.61
CA ALA A 358 3.31 30.11 -23.05
C ALA A 358 3.81 28.78 -23.63
N ALA A 359 4.66 28.05 -22.90
CA ALA A 359 5.13 26.74 -23.34
C ALA A 359 4.00 25.70 -23.38
N GLU A 360 3.13 25.68 -22.38
CA GLU A 360 1.93 24.82 -22.38
C GLU A 360 1.05 25.11 -23.61
N TYR A 361 0.78 26.39 -23.86
CA TYR A 361 -0.02 26.82 -25.01
C TYR A 361 0.59 26.34 -26.34
N LEU A 362 1.91 26.48 -26.51
CA LEU A 362 2.60 26.05 -27.73
C LEU A 362 2.49 24.54 -27.93
N VAL A 363 2.80 23.74 -26.91
CA VAL A 363 2.73 22.26 -27.03
C VAL A 363 1.29 21.81 -27.32
N ARG A 364 0.28 22.37 -26.65
CA ARG A 364 -1.13 22.06 -26.95
C ARG A 364 -1.49 22.45 -28.39
N SER A 365 -1.00 23.59 -28.88
CA SER A 365 -1.26 24.06 -30.23
C SER A 365 -0.62 23.17 -31.29
N TRP A 366 0.65 22.79 -31.12
CA TRP A 366 1.34 21.87 -32.02
C TRP A 366 0.72 20.48 -32.01
N MET A 367 0.28 20.00 -30.84
CA MET A 367 -0.45 18.75 -30.73
C MET A 367 -1.77 18.78 -31.49
N ASN A 368 -2.56 19.85 -31.37
CA ASN A 368 -3.80 19.99 -32.11
C ASN A 368 -3.57 20.20 -33.63
N GLU A 369 -2.47 20.84 -34.02
CA GLU A 369 -2.07 20.98 -35.44
C GLU A 369 -1.75 19.62 -36.05
N ARG A 370 -0.96 18.80 -35.35
CA ARG A 370 -0.52 17.47 -35.81
C ARG A 370 -1.64 16.42 -35.70
N TYR A 371 -2.41 16.47 -34.61
CA TYR A 371 -3.46 15.52 -34.26
C TYR A 371 -4.69 16.25 -33.69
N PRO A 372 -5.63 16.69 -34.54
CA PRO A 372 -6.77 17.49 -34.08
C PRO A 372 -7.63 16.79 -33.01
N GLY A 373 -7.90 17.48 -31.90
CA GLY A 373 -8.83 17.05 -30.84
C GLY A 373 -8.26 16.08 -29.80
N ILE A 374 -6.94 15.82 -29.78
CA ILE A 374 -6.32 14.98 -28.74
C ILE A 374 -5.66 15.77 -27.61
N GLU A 375 -5.62 17.11 -27.71
CA GLU A 375 -5.04 17.99 -26.70
C GLU A 375 -5.77 17.92 -25.36
N GLU A 376 -7.06 17.57 -25.35
CA GLU A 376 -7.87 17.33 -24.14
C GLU A 376 -7.40 16.10 -23.35
N LYS A 377 -6.64 15.20 -24.00
CA LYS A 377 -6.03 14.03 -23.35
C LYS A 377 -4.79 14.40 -22.53
N ILE A 378 -4.33 15.65 -22.59
CA ILE A 378 -3.13 16.15 -21.90
C ILE A 378 -3.51 16.98 -20.67
N ILE A 379 -2.91 16.64 -19.52
CA ILE A 379 -2.96 17.44 -18.29
C ILE A 379 -1.64 18.20 -18.13
N ALA A 380 -1.70 19.45 -17.68
CA ALA A 380 -0.54 20.28 -17.37
C ALA A 380 -0.59 20.82 -15.93
N TYR A 381 0.57 20.86 -15.29
CA TYR A 381 0.72 21.47 -13.97
C TYR A 381 2.11 22.07 -13.78
N VAL A 382 2.17 23.04 -12.88
CA VAL A 382 3.40 23.77 -12.55
C VAL A 382 3.89 23.33 -11.18
N MET A 383 5.14 22.88 -11.13
CA MET A 383 5.85 22.46 -9.92
C MET A 383 6.95 23.46 -9.59
N GLY A 384 7.39 23.54 -8.34
CA GLY A 384 8.64 24.19 -7.97
C GLY A 384 8.59 25.05 -6.72
N TYR A 385 9.66 24.94 -5.93
CA TYR A 385 9.98 25.84 -4.82
C TYR A 385 11.38 26.44 -5.08
N ASP A 386 12.34 25.58 -5.42
CA ASP A 386 13.74 25.92 -5.72
C ASP A 386 14.35 25.01 -6.83
N SER A 387 13.56 24.61 -7.82
CA SER A 387 13.90 23.62 -8.85
C SER A 387 15.08 24.00 -9.76
N VAL A 388 15.51 25.26 -9.78
CA VAL A 388 16.68 25.72 -10.56
C VAL A 388 17.82 26.18 -9.65
N LYS A 389 17.53 26.94 -8.60
CA LYS A 389 18.59 27.54 -7.76
C LYS A 389 19.09 26.64 -6.63
N ALA A 390 18.34 25.59 -6.26
CA ALA A 390 18.63 24.73 -5.12
C ALA A 390 19.12 25.56 -3.92
N ASN A 391 18.31 26.55 -3.51
CA ASN A 391 18.69 27.53 -2.50
C ASN A 391 19.01 26.80 -1.19
N GLY A 392 20.28 26.45 -1.00
CA GLY A 392 20.79 26.00 0.29
C GLY A 392 20.53 27.13 1.27
N GLY A 393 19.80 26.82 2.35
CA GLY A 393 19.32 27.81 3.31
C GLY A 393 20.43 28.73 3.81
N ASP A 394 20.61 29.87 3.15
CA ASP A 394 21.28 31.00 3.75
C ASP A 394 20.40 31.43 4.91
N ASN A 395 20.98 31.48 6.11
CA ASN A 395 20.35 31.92 7.36
C ASN A 395 19.82 33.38 7.30
N ASP A 396 19.93 34.06 6.15
CA ASP A 396 19.35 35.37 5.93
C ASP A 396 17.88 35.21 5.53
N SER A 397 17.06 35.08 6.57
CA SER A 397 15.59 35.03 6.61
C SER A 397 14.85 36.22 5.96
N ARG A 398 15.48 36.95 5.03
CA ARG A 398 14.94 38.15 4.38
C ARG A 398 14.32 37.91 3.01
N HIS A 399 14.57 36.78 2.37
CA HIS A 399 13.76 36.36 1.23
C HIS A 399 12.48 35.75 1.76
N SER A 400 11.43 36.57 1.87
CA SER A 400 10.09 36.08 2.15
C SER A 400 9.78 34.93 1.20
N SER A 401 9.25 33.84 1.74
CA SER A 401 8.75 32.62 1.09
C SER A 401 7.62 32.85 0.06
N LYS A 402 7.56 34.02 -0.58
CA LYS A 402 6.44 34.51 -1.40
C LYS A 402 6.79 34.75 -2.87
N GLU A 403 8.06 34.86 -3.25
CA GLU A 403 8.41 35.01 -4.67
C GLU A 403 8.87 33.67 -5.25
N VAL A 404 8.03 33.11 -6.13
CA VAL A 404 8.39 31.94 -6.95
C VAL A 404 9.52 32.37 -7.88
N ILE A 405 10.73 31.89 -7.62
CA ILE A 405 11.95 32.28 -8.36
C ILE A 405 12.24 31.37 -9.56
N ASP A 406 11.62 30.19 -9.61
CA ASP A 406 11.65 29.26 -10.72
C ASP A 406 10.46 28.31 -10.67
N VAL A 407 10.14 27.71 -11.82
CA VAL A 407 9.09 26.69 -11.96
C VAL A 407 9.50 25.61 -12.94
N ARG A 408 8.86 24.45 -12.83
CA ARG A 408 8.91 23.34 -13.76
C ARG A 408 7.51 23.04 -14.29
N LEU A 409 7.29 23.31 -15.57
CA LEU A 409 6.09 22.86 -16.28
C LEU A 409 6.21 21.35 -16.47
N ARG A 410 5.15 20.61 -16.13
CA ARG A 410 4.99 19.20 -16.42
C ARG A 410 3.70 19.00 -17.18
N MET A 411 3.76 18.22 -18.25
CA MET A 411 2.62 17.83 -19.07
C MET A 411 2.60 16.31 -19.22
N ASP A 412 1.44 15.69 -19.01
CA ASP A 412 1.21 14.25 -19.14
C ASP A 412 0.00 14.00 -20.05
N GLY A 413 0.18 13.17 -21.07
CA GLY A 413 -0.89 12.69 -21.93
C GLY A 413 -1.09 11.18 -21.80
N LEU A 414 -2.35 10.74 -21.88
CA LEU A 414 -2.70 9.33 -22.05
C LEU A 414 -3.44 9.17 -23.37
N PHE A 415 -2.83 8.45 -24.31
CA PHE A 415 -3.31 8.33 -25.68
C PHE A 415 -3.66 6.88 -26.02
N GLU A 416 -4.57 6.66 -26.95
CA GLU A 416 -4.90 5.29 -27.38
C GLU A 416 -3.80 4.65 -28.24
N GLN A 417 -3.10 5.47 -29.03
CA GLN A 417 -2.11 5.04 -30.02
C GLN A 417 -0.69 5.42 -29.57
N GLU A 418 0.27 4.55 -29.84
CA GLU A 418 1.69 4.78 -29.54
C GLU A 418 2.21 6.04 -30.25
N GLU A 419 1.83 6.21 -31.52
CA GLU A 419 2.24 7.33 -32.36
C GLU A 419 1.88 8.70 -31.76
N HIS A 420 0.72 8.81 -31.10
CA HIS A 420 0.32 10.06 -30.44
C HIS A 420 1.19 10.38 -29.22
N ALA A 421 1.62 9.36 -28.47
CA ALA A 421 2.54 9.55 -27.35
C ALA A 421 3.94 9.95 -27.83
N ASP A 422 4.40 9.36 -28.94
CA ASP A 422 5.67 9.72 -29.59
C ASP A 422 5.63 11.15 -30.10
N GLY A 423 4.59 11.50 -30.86
CA GLY A 423 4.39 12.86 -31.35
C GLY A 423 4.33 13.88 -30.21
N PHE A 424 3.64 13.56 -29.10
CA PHE A 424 3.63 14.42 -27.93
C PHE A 424 5.01 14.66 -27.32
N VAL A 425 5.85 13.62 -27.21
CA VAL A 425 7.23 13.75 -26.73
C VAL A 425 8.06 14.61 -27.68
N GLU A 426 7.88 14.44 -29.00
CA GLU A 426 8.56 15.24 -30.02
C GLU A 426 8.17 16.73 -29.94
N GLU A 427 6.87 17.05 -29.91
CA GLU A 427 6.39 18.43 -29.80
C GLU A 427 6.84 19.09 -28.49
N PHE A 428 6.89 18.32 -27.40
CA PHE A 428 7.40 18.83 -26.13
C PHE A 428 8.91 19.16 -26.20
N ILE A 429 9.72 18.28 -26.80
CA ILE A 429 11.17 18.51 -26.98
C ILE A 429 11.44 19.74 -27.85
N ALA A 430 10.58 20.04 -28.82
CA ALA A 430 10.70 21.21 -29.69
C ALA A 430 10.75 22.54 -28.94
N LEU A 431 10.29 22.60 -27.68
CA LEU A 431 10.41 23.76 -26.81
C LEU A 431 11.86 24.25 -26.61
N TYR A 432 12.88 23.40 -26.78
CA TYR A 432 14.28 23.83 -26.64
C TYR A 432 14.65 24.97 -27.59
N THR A 433 14.12 24.96 -28.82
CA THR A 433 14.46 25.96 -29.84
C THR A 433 13.27 26.81 -30.25
N ASN A 434 12.04 26.32 -30.05
CA ASN A 434 10.81 26.99 -30.47
C ASN A 434 9.97 27.51 -29.29
N GLY A 435 10.38 27.22 -28.06
CA GLY A 435 9.68 27.63 -26.84
C GLY A 435 10.10 29.02 -26.32
N PRO A 436 9.49 29.46 -25.21
CA PRO A 436 9.82 30.71 -24.54
C PRO A 436 11.28 30.78 -24.08
N ALA A 437 11.82 32.00 -24.00
CA ALA A 437 13.22 32.23 -23.68
C ALA A 437 13.65 31.62 -22.32
N GLY A 438 14.83 31.00 -22.30
CA GLY A 438 15.46 30.49 -21.09
C GLY A 438 14.78 29.24 -20.50
N GLY A 439 14.08 28.46 -21.32
CA GLY A 439 13.63 27.11 -20.98
C GLY A 439 14.78 26.11 -21.01
N GLY A 440 14.83 25.18 -20.04
CA GLY A 440 15.89 24.18 -19.98
C GLY A 440 15.58 22.99 -19.10
N GLY A 441 16.46 21.98 -19.13
CA GLY A 441 16.34 20.78 -18.32
C GLY A 441 15.16 19.89 -18.73
N ILE A 442 14.93 19.74 -20.04
CA ILE A 442 13.84 18.91 -20.55
C ILE A 442 14.04 17.45 -20.11
N SER A 443 13.00 16.86 -19.55
CA SER A 443 12.91 15.42 -19.30
C SER A 443 11.62 14.91 -19.91
N THR A 444 11.72 13.87 -20.73
CA THR A 444 10.57 13.24 -21.37
C THR A 444 10.61 11.73 -21.19
N GLY A 445 9.48 11.10 -21.48
CA GLY A 445 9.44 9.67 -21.66
C GLY A 445 8.07 9.20 -22.08
N ARG A 446 8.00 7.89 -22.34
CA ARG A 446 6.80 7.21 -22.77
C ARG A 446 6.73 5.81 -22.19
N LYS A 447 5.52 5.29 -21.99
CA LYS A 447 5.28 3.94 -21.50
C LYS A 447 3.93 3.43 -22.02
N ASN A 448 3.86 2.15 -22.39
CA ASN A 448 2.59 1.45 -22.56
C ASN A 448 1.96 1.18 -21.19
N GLU A 449 0.74 1.67 -20.96
CA GLU A 449 0.04 1.51 -19.69
C GLU A 449 -0.89 0.29 -19.73
N LEU A 450 -0.80 -0.54 -18.69
CA LEU A 450 -1.76 -1.61 -18.43
C LEU A 450 -2.64 -1.22 -17.24
N THR A 451 -3.93 -1.44 -17.42
CA THR A 451 -4.90 -1.42 -16.33
C THR A 451 -5.25 -2.81 -15.86
N LEU A 452 -5.71 -2.91 -14.62
CA LEU A 452 -6.31 -4.13 -14.11
C LEU A 452 -7.82 -3.95 -14.09
N GLN A 453 -8.51 -4.53 -15.08
CA GLN A 453 -9.96 -4.59 -15.08
C GLN A 453 -10.42 -5.48 -13.93
N LYS A 454 -11.46 -5.02 -13.23
CA LYS A 454 -12.00 -5.66 -12.02
C LYS A 454 -13.28 -6.42 -12.37
N LEU A 455 -13.31 -7.71 -12.08
CA LEU A 455 -14.51 -8.55 -12.22
C LEU A 455 -14.78 -9.32 -10.93
N LEU A 456 -16.05 -9.52 -10.61
CA LEU A 456 -16.49 -10.37 -9.49
C LEU A 456 -16.90 -11.74 -10.04
N ILE A 457 -16.19 -12.78 -9.59
CA ILE A 457 -16.38 -14.17 -10.05
C ILE A 457 -16.82 -15.04 -8.88
N ASP A 458 -17.79 -15.94 -9.10
CA ASP A 458 -18.25 -16.86 -8.06
C ASP A 458 -17.08 -17.74 -7.57
N ARG A 459 -16.93 -17.84 -6.25
CA ARG A 459 -15.80 -18.54 -5.59
C ARG A 459 -15.68 -20.02 -5.98
N GLU A 460 -16.78 -20.64 -6.37
CA GLU A 460 -16.81 -22.02 -6.88
C GLU A 460 -16.08 -22.21 -8.21
N ASN A 461 -15.92 -21.12 -8.98
CA ASN A 461 -15.24 -21.10 -10.27
C ASN A 461 -13.76 -20.69 -10.17
N ILE A 462 -13.28 -20.36 -8.97
CA ILE A 462 -11.87 -20.04 -8.72
C ILE A 462 -11.21 -21.21 -8.00
N PHE A 463 -10.11 -21.70 -8.56
CA PHE A 463 -9.37 -22.84 -8.05
C PHE A 463 -7.97 -22.40 -7.62
N TRP A 464 -7.43 -23.05 -6.60
CA TRP A 464 -6.07 -22.88 -6.14
C TRP A 464 -5.43 -24.25 -5.92
N GLN A 465 -4.11 -24.27 -5.90
CA GLN A 465 -3.32 -25.46 -5.60
C GLN A 465 -2.15 -25.09 -4.71
N ALA A 466 -1.63 -26.09 -4.00
CA ALA A 466 -0.48 -25.94 -3.14
C ALA A 466 0.47 -27.12 -3.30
N ASN A 467 1.77 -26.85 -3.15
CA ASN A 467 2.80 -27.87 -3.05
C ASN A 467 3.96 -27.38 -2.19
N ALA A 468 4.86 -28.27 -1.80
CA ALA A 468 6.06 -27.91 -1.06
C ALA A 468 7.27 -28.71 -1.57
N LYS A 469 8.45 -28.08 -1.46
CA LYS A 469 9.73 -28.69 -1.80
C LYS A 469 10.74 -28.40 -0.70
N ASN A 470 11.71 -29.30 -0.56
CA ASN A 470 12.79 -29.17 0.39
C ASN A 470 14.09 -28.76 -0.32
N SER A 471 14.94 -27.99 0.34
CA SER A 471 16.30 -27.76 -0.16
C SER A 471 17.12 -29.04 0.01
N ALA A 472 18.00 -29.32 -0.96
CA ALA A 472 18.93 -30.44 -0.87
C ALA A 472 20.30 -29.92 -0.42
N ILE A 473 20.87 -30.48 0.66
CA ILE A 473 22.30 -30.26 0.92
C ILE A 473 23.09 -31.05 -0.13
N PRO A 474 23.99 -30.43 -0.91
CA PRO A 474 24.93 -31.16 -1.75
C PRO A 474 25.77 -32.09 -0.85
N GLY A 475 25.68 -33.40 -1.09
CA GLY A 475 26.28 -34.45 -0.26
C GLY A 475 27.72 -34.13 0.18
N SER A 476 27.99 -34.40 1.46
CA SER A 476 29.28 -34.17 2.10
C SER A 476 30.43 -34.84 1.31
N LEU A 477 31.28 -34.04 0.67
CA LEU A 477 32.67 -34.43 0.50
C LEU A 477 33.32 -34.33 1.89
N SER A 478 33.54 -35.50 2.49
CA SER A 478 34.34 -35.64 3.70
C SER A 478 35.73 -35.05 3.45
N THR A 479 35.95 -33.84 3.96
CA THR A 479 37.29 -33.31 4.17
C THR A 479 37.48 -33.11 5.66
N ASN A 480 38.41 -33.90 6.18
CA ASN A 480 38.84 -33.91 7.56
C ASN A 480 39.15 -32.50 8.07
N GLY A 481 38.53 -32.16 9.20
CA GLY A 481 39.02 -31.25 10.23
C GLY A 481 39.46 -29.87 9.77
N LYS A 482 38.55 -28.89 9.83
CA LYS A 482 38.88 -27.49 10.15
C LYS A 482 37.75 -26.85 10.94
N LYS A 483 38.15 -26.10 11.97
CA LYS A 483 37.38 -25.58 13.10
C LYS A 483 36.07 -24.87 12.72
N LYS A 484 35.05 -25.05 13.57
CA LYS A 484 33.85 -24.20 13.66
C LYS A 484 34.27 -22.73 13.76
N ASN A 485 34.09 -21.97 12.68
CA ASN A 485 34.10 -20.52 12.77
C ASN A 485 32.70 -20.08 13.24
N ARG A 486 32.63 -19.67 14.51
CA ARG A 486 31.58 -18.77 14.98
C ARG A 486 31.66 -17.51 14.12
N TYR A 487 30.64 -17.25 13.31
CA TYR A 487 30.40 -15.91 12.79
C TYR A 487 30.07 -15.01 13.97
N THR A 488 31.11 -14.40 14.53
CA THR A 488 30.99 -13.20 15.35
C THR A 488 31.22 -12.05 14.39
N GLY A 489 30.12 -11.52 13.84
CA GLY A 489 30.12 -10.23 13.18
C GLY A 489 30.41 -9.15 14.22
N SER A 490 31.68 -8.92 14.52
CA SER A 490 32.15 -7.76 15.27
C SER A 490 31.97 -6.52 14.39
N PHE A 491 30.78 -5.92 14.41
CA PHE A 491 30.65 -4.51 14.08
C PHE A 491 31.09 -3.70 15.31
N ALA A 492 32.08 -2.84 15.08
CA ALA A 492 32.81 -2.11 16.09
C ALA A 492 31.89 -1.30 17.02
N ALA A 493 32.15 -1.45 18.31
CA ALA A 493 31.68 -0.58 19.36
C ALA A 493 32.43 0.77 19.34
N GLY A 494 31.70 1.85 19.60
CA GLY A 494 32.17 3.23 19.70
C GLY A 494 31.20 4.11 18.90
N ILE A 495 30.22 4.76 19.51
CA ILE A 495 30.35 5.85 20.48
C ILE A 495 29.25 5.71 21.55
N GLN A 496 29.66 5.47 22.81
CA GLN A 496 28.83 5.81 23.97
C GLN A 496 29.00 7.30 24.21
N GLN A 497 28.02 8.09 23.78
CA GLN A 497 27.80 9.42 24.36
C GLN A 497 26.51 9.34 25.17
N ARG A 498 26.68 9.32 26.50
CA ARG A 498 25.58 9.57 27.44
C ARG A 498 25.10 11.00 27.21
N LEU A 499 24.01 11.14 26.46
CA LEU A 499 23.17 12.33 26.54
C LEU A 499 22.06 12.01 27.55
N ASN A 500 22.28 12.51 28.77
CA ASN A 500 21.19 12.78 29.70
C ASN A 500 20.38 13.93 29.10
N THR A 501 19.43 13.62 28.22
CA THR A 501 18.29 14.49 27.98
C THR A 501 17.13 13.88 28.75
N LYS A 502 16.59 14.65 29.68
CA LYS A 502 15.27 14.36 30.23
C LYS A 502 14.35 14.17 29.03
N LEU A 503 13.82 12.96 28.87
CA LEU A 503 12.62 12.75 28.08
C LEU A 503 11.55 13.55 28.80
N ASP A 504 11.29 14.76 28.31
CA ASP A 504 10.06 15.44 28.65
C ASP A 504 8.93 14.48 28.26
N GLU A 505 8.15 14.06 29.26
CA GLU A 505 6.96 13.27 29.05
C GLU A 505 6.12 13.99 27.98
N PRO A 506 5.70 13.33 26.89
CA PRO A 506 4.75 13.94 26.00
C PRO A 506 3.47 14.13 26.81
N ALA A 507 3.17 15.40 27.11
CA ALA A 507 1.89 15.78 27.68
C ALA A 507 0.78 15.22 26.78
N PRO A 508 -0.30 14.63 27.34
CA PRO A 508 -1.40 14.15 26.53
C PRO A 508 -2.07 15.37 25.90
N PRO A 509 -2.23 15.45 24.55
CA PRO A 509 -3.13 16.45 24.01
C PRO A 509 -4.54 15.87 24.11
N VAL A 510 -5.13 15.87 25.31
CA VAL A 510 -6.57 16.10 25.36
C VAL A 510 -6.72 17.60 25.19
N SER A 511 -6.63 18.01 23.92
CA SER A 511 -6.76 19.39 23.51
C SER A 511 -8.18 19.85 23.77
N ALA A 512 -8.34 21.08 24.23
CA ALA A 512 -9.65 21.70 24.37
C ALA A 512 -10.41 21.62 23.03
N PRO A 513 -11.76 21.61 23.05
CA PRO A 513 -12.55 21.64 21.83
C PRO A 513 -12.13 22.81 20.93
N ALA A 514 -12.17 22.58 19.62
CA ALA A 514 -11.84 23.60 18.65
C ALA A 514 -12.75 24.84 18.81
N PRO A 515 -12.25 26.07 18.56
CA PRO A 515 -13.06 27.27 18.72
C PRO A 515 -14.31 27.24 17.83
N SER A 516 -15.45 27.71 18.35
CA SER A 516 -16.70 27.86 17.60
C SER A 516 -16.83 29.25 16.98
N GLY A 517 -17.59 29.37 15.89
CA GLY A 517 -17.99 30.65 15.29
C GLY A 517 -16.89 31.43 14.55
N SER A 518 -15.63 30.98 14.56
CA SER A 518 -14.53 31.57 13.80
C SER A 518 -14.04 30.63 12.69
N GLU A 519 -13.60 31.19 11.56
CA GLU A 519 -12.89 30.42 10.54
C GLU A 519 -11.60 29.82 11.12
N ILE A 520 -11.48 28.50 11.01
CA ILE A 520 -10.30 27.73 11.40
C ILE A 520 -9.93 26.75 10.29
N ALA A 521 -8.64 26.57 10.00
CA ALA A 521 -8.22 25.51 9.10
C ALA A 521 -8.56 24.15 9.71
N LEU A 522 -9.14 23.24 8.92
CA LEU A 522 -9.51 21.89 9.36
C LEU A 522 -8.29 21.14 9.94
N TYR A 523 -7.09 21.45 9.44
CA TYR A 523 -5.78 21.06 9.96
C TYR A 523 -5.60 21.23 11.47
N ARG A 524 -6.26 22.22 12.07
CA ARG A 524 -6.14 22.53 13.51
C ARG A 524 -7.16 21.78 14.36
N VAL A 525 -8.09 21.08 13.72
CA VAL A 525 -9.24 20.41 14.36
C VAL A 525 -9.13 18.90 14.21
N ALA A 526 -8.61 18.43 13.08
CA ALA A 526 -8.52 17.01 12.75
C ALA A 526 -7.25 16.70 11.97
N HIS A 527 -6.86 15.42 12.03
CA HIS A 527 -5.92 14.81 11.11
C HIS A 527 -6.64 13.86 10.13
N SER A 528 -5.95 13.49 9.07
CA SER A 528 -6.50 12.72 7.96
C SER A 528 -5.43 11.88 7.32
N ARG A 529 -5.83 10.74 6.76
CA ARG A 529 -5.04 9.95 5.82
C ARG A 529 -5.86 9.67 4.57
N ALA A 530 -5.19 9.67 3.43
CA ALA A 530 -5.79 9.33 2.13
C ALA A 530 -5.40 7.92 1.69
N GLY A 531 -6.40 7.14 1.25
CA GLY A 531 -6.26 5.83 0.60
C GLY A 531 -6.78 5.87 -0.83
N ASP A 532 -6.36 4.94 -1.69
CA ASP A 532 -6.92 4.81 -3.05
C ASP A 532 -7.46 3.40 -3.30
N LYS A 533 -8.53 3.31 -4.08
CA LYS A 533 -9.03 2.02 -4.57
C LYS A 533 -9.51 2.16 -6.01
N GLY A 534 -8.62 1.87 -6.97
CA GLY A 534 -8.91 2.14 -8.38
C GLY A 534 -9.04 3.65 -8.62
N ASN A 535 -10.18 4.10 -9.16
CA ASN A 535 -10.44 5.51 -9.44
C ASN A 535 -11.03 6.29 -8.25
N ASP A 536 -11.14 5.65 -7.10
CA ASP A 536 -11.78 6.20 -5.91
C ASP A 536 -10.74 6.63 -4.88
N LEU A 537 -11.04 7.74 -4.20
CA LEU A 537 -10.27 8.27 -3.09
C LEU A 537 -11.00 7.98 -1.78
N ASN A 538 -10.28 7.51 -0.79
CA ASN A 538 -10.73 7.38 0.59
C ASN A 538 -10.00 8.40 1.47
N LEU A 539 -10.69 9.03 2.41
CA LEU A 539 -10.16 10.03 3.33
C LEU A 539 -10.75 9.84 4.72
N SER A 540 -9.90 9.72 5.74
CA SER A 540 -10.34 9.78 7.13
C SER A 540 -10.40 11.22 7.63
N ILE A 541 -11.34 11.55 8.52
CA ILE A 541 -11.32 12.79 9.30
C ILE A 541 -11.42 12.39 10.77
N ILE A 542 -10.29 12.49 11.48
CA ILE A 542 -10.16 12.06 12.87
C ILE A 542 -9.86 13.31 13.70
N PRO A 543 -10.81 13.77 14.54
CA PRO A 543 -10.61 14.97 15.33
C PRO A 543 -9.51 14.78 16.38
N HIS A 544 -8.74 15.84 16.65
CA HIS A 544 -7.79 15.85 17.77
C HIS A 544 -8.50 15.80 19.13
N PHE A 545 -9.75 16.26 19.18
CA PHE A 545 -10.64 16.15 20.33
C PHE A 545 -11.93 15.40 19.92
N PRO A 546 -12.14 14.15 20.37
CA PRO A 546 -13.24 13.29 19.92
C PRO A 546 -14.64 13.94 19.90
N ASP A 547 -14.98 14.78 20.89
CA ASP A 547 -16.31 15.39 20.97
C ASP A 547 -16.58 16.43 19.85
N ASP A 548 -15.56 16.88 19.12
CA ASP A 548 -15.73 17.77 17.96
C ASP A 548 -16.35 17.05 16.75
N ILE A 549 -16.47 15.71 16.76
CA ILE A 549 -17.02 14.94 15.64
C ILE A 549 -18.44 15.36 15.28
N GLY A 550 -19.28 15.66 16.29
CA GLY A 550 -20.65 16.11 16.06
C GLY A 550 -20.70 17.45 15.31
N ARG A 551 -19.75 18.34 15.59
CA ARG A 551 -19.61 19.64 14.94
C ARG A 551 -19.07 19.49 13.53
N LEU A 552 -18.04 18.67 13.34
CA LEU A 552 -17.46 18.35 12.02
C LEU A 552 -18.50 17.75 11.08
N ARG A 553 -19.37 16.86 11.55
CA ARG A 553 -20.44 16.23 10.77
C ARG A 553 -21.40 17.26 10.16
N THR A 554 -21.63 18.40 10.82
CA THR A 554 -22.51 19.45 10.29
C THR A 554 -21.88 20.25 9.16
N VAL A 555 -20.55 20.29 9.08
CA VAL A 555 -19.80 21.11 8.13
C VAL A 555 -19.32 20.29 6.93
N ILE A 556 -18.85 19.07 7.18
CA ILE A 556 -18.27 18.19 6.16
C ILE A 556 -19.42 17.42 5.49
N THR A 557 -20.07 18.06 4.53
CA THR A 557 -21.13 17.46 3.70
C THR A 557 -20.57 16.94 2.36
N PRO A 558 -21.30 16.05 1.65
CA PRO A 558 -20.92 15.62 0.31
C PRO A 558 -20.63 16.79 -0.65
N GLU A 559 -21.43 17.86 -0.61
CA GLU A 559 -21.27 19.06 -1.44
C GLU A 559 -20.00 19.83 -1.07
N TRP A 560 -19.70 19.95 0.23
CA TRP A 560 -18.49 20.61 0.71
C TRP A 560 -17.23 19.86 0.25
N VAL A 561 -17.25 18.52 0.31
CA VAL A 561 -16.14 17.67 -0.17
C VAL A 561 -15.98 17.80 -1.68
N LYS A 562 -17.07 17.69 -2.46
CA LYS A 562 -17.04 17.89 -3.92
C LYS A 562 -16.47 19.26 -4.29
N GLY A 563 -16.92 20.33 -3.65
CA GLY A 563 -16.42 21.68 -3.87
C GLY A 563 -14.91 21.78 -3.58
N SER A 564 -14.47 21.18 -2.47
CA SER A 564 -13.08 21.18 -2.02
C SER A 564 -12.13 20.44 -2.96
N LEU A 565 -12.60 19.36 -3.60
CA LEU A 565 -11.82 18.52 -4.50
C LEU A 565 -12.03 18.83 -5.99
N SER A 566 -13.00 19.66 -6.37
CA SER A 566 -13.28 19.99 -7.77
C SER A 566 -12.07 20.48 -8.59
N PRO A 567 -11.06 21.19 -8.05
CA PRO A 567 -9.86 21.54 -8.83
C PRO A 567 -9.04 20.34 -9.31
N LEU A 568 -9.26 19.14 -8.75
CA LEU A 568 -8.64 17.91 -9.22
C LEU A 568 -9.22 17.39 -10.55
N LEU A 569 -10.25 18.05 -11.07
CA LEU A 569 -10.79 17.75 -12.39
C LEU A 569 -10.29 18.74 -13.46
N ASP A 570 -9.50 19.74 -13.07
CA ASP A 570 -8.85 20.66 -14.01
C ASP A 570 -7.71 19.95 -14.75
N HIS A 571 -7.67 20.15 -16.08
CA HIS A 571 -6.62 19.63 -16.96
C HIS A 571 -5.48 20.63 -17.20
N SER A 572 -5.61 21.87 -16.73
CA SER A 572 -4.59 22.91 -16.85
C SER A 572 -4.53 23.74 -15.58
N SER A 573 -3.34 24.26 -15.26
CA SER A 573 -3.19 25.30 -14.22
C SER A 573 -3.68 26.68 -14.70
N PHE A 574 -4.05 26.82 -15.96
CA PHE A 574 -4.55 28.05 -16.58
C PHE A 574 -5.86 27.77 -17.36
N PRO A 575 -6.95 27.36 -16.68
CA PRO A 575 -8.17 26.93 -17.34
C PRO A 575 -8.85 28.09 -18.08
N ASP A 576 -9.32 27.83 -19.31
CA ASP A 576 -10.22 28.71 -20.05
C ASP A 576 -11.70 28.30 -19.83
N ASP A 577 -12.64 29.01 -20.46
CA ASP A 577 -14.08 28.74 -20.28
C ASP A 577 -14.46 27.30 -20.67
N ARG A 578 -13.82 26.73 -21.69
CA ARG A 578 -14.08 25.34 -22.12
C ARG A 578 -13.55 24.35 -21.11
N ALA A 579 -12.37 24.61 -20.54
CA ALA A 579 -11.81 23.80 -19.48
C ALA A 579 -12.69 23.78 -18.23
N ILE A 580 -13.27 24.91 -17.88
CA ILE A 580 -14.20 25.03 -16.75
C ILE A 580 -15.49 24.23 -17.03
N GLU A 581 -16.05 24.30 -18.24
CA GLU A 581 -17.23 23.52 -18.63
C GLU A 581 -16.95 22.01 -18.58
N HIS A 582 -15.81 21.57 -19.14
CA HIS A 582 -15.39 20.18 -19.09
C HIS A 582 -15.24 19.67 -17.66
N ARG A 583 -14.60 20.46 -16.78
CA ARG A 583 -14.48 20.14 -15.34
C ARG A 583 -15.84 19.93 -14.70
N ASN A 584 -16.81 20.81 -14.97
CA ASN A 584 -18.15 20.72 -14.39
C ASN A 584 -18.86 19.43 -14.84
N ASN A 585 -18.73 19.05 -16.12
CA ASN A 585 -19.28 17.80 -16.65
C ASN A 585 -18.66 16.55 -15.99
N LEU A 586 -17.37 16.58 -15.68
CA LEU A 586 -16.72 15.49 -14.93
C LEU A 586 -17.19 15.43 -13.48
N LEU A 587 -17.41 16.59 -12.84
CA LEU A 587 -17.84 16.69 -11.45
C LEU A 587 -19.22 16.04 -11.22
N GLU A 588 -20.09 16.02 -12.23
CA GLU A 588 -21.38 15.31 -12.19
C GLU A 588 -21.23 13.80 -11.98
N ARG A 589 -20.10 13.22 -12.40
CA ARG A 589 -19.80 11.78 -12.27
C ARG A 589 -19.18 11.42 -10.93
N VAL A 590 -18.78 12.41 -10.14
CA VAL A 590 -18.19 12.23 -8.82
C VAL A 590 -19.31 12.02 -7.80
N ALA A 591 -19.22 10.94 -7.04
CA ALA A 591 -20.10 10.68 -5.89
C ALA A 591 -19.29 10.78 -4.60
N VAL A 592 -19.92 11.27 -3.52
CA VAL A 592 -19.29 11.35 -2.20
C VAL A 592 -20.18 10.63 -1.20
N GLU A 593 -19.59 9.65 -0.52
CA GLU A 593 -20.18 8.89 0.58
C GLU A 593 -19.44 9.26 1.86
N ILE A 594 -20.16 9.47 2.97
CA ILE A 594 -19.56 9.80 4.27
C ILE A 594 -20.14 8.82 5.29
N TYR A 595 -19.26 8.09 5.95
CA TYR A 595 -19.59 7.07 6.94
C TYR A 595 -19.10 7.50 8.33
N ASP A 596 -19.96 7.34 9.33
CA ASP A 596 -19.58 7.54 10.72
C ASP A 596 -18.87 6.28 11.26
N VAL A 597 -17.75 6.46 11.95
CA VAL A 597 -17.03 5.39 12.64
C VAL A 597 -17.02 5.71 14.12
N LEU A 598 -18.06 5.25 14.80
CA LEU A 598 -18.41 5.64 16.16
C LEU A 598 -17.32 5.24 17.17
N GLY A 599 -16.74 4.06 17.02
CA GLY A 599 -15.74 3.53 17.94
C GLY A 599 -14.47 4.38 18.04
N ILE A 600 -14.16 5.16 17.00
CA ILE A 600 -13.04 6.11 16.96
C ILE A 600 -13.46 7.55 16.67
N SER A 601 -14.74 7.90 16.86
CA SER A 601 -15.25 9.28 16.75
C SER A 601 -14.77 10.00 15.48
N SER A 602 -14.84 9.36 14.33
CA SER A 602 -14.29 9.87 13.06
C SER A 602 -15.27 9.73 11.90
N LEU A 603 -14.97 10.43 10.80
CA LEU A 603 -15.65 10.24 9.52
C LEU A 603 -14.74 9.49 8.55
N ASN A 604 -15.30 8.55 7.79
CA ASN A 604 -14.67 7.96 6.63
C ASN A 604 -15.36 8.46 5.37
N ILE A 605 -14.62 9.13 4.48
CA ILE A 605 -15.16 9.76 3.28
C ILE A 605 -14.66 8.98 2.08
N VAL A 606 -15.58 8.57 1.21
CA VAL A 606 -15.27 7.90 -0.06
C VAL A 606 -15.72 8.78 -1.21
N VAL A 607 -14.79 9.17 -2.05
CA VAL A 607 -15.02 10.02 -3.23
C VAL A 607 -14.80 9.17 -4.48
N ARG A 608 -15.90 8.83 -5.14
CA ARG A 608 -15.90 7.98 -6.33
C ARG A 608 -15.48 8.76 -7.56
N ASN A 609 -14.70 8.12 -8.44
CA ASN A 609 -14.33 8.64 -9.76
C ASN A 609 -13.56 9.98 -9.78
N ILE A 610 -12.62 10.21 -8.86
CA ILE A 610 -11.90 11.49 -8.72
C ILE A 610 -10.41 11.41 -9.10
N LEU A 611 -9.83 10.21 -9.21
CA LEU A 611 -8.37 10.02 -9.35
C LEU A 611 -7.87 9.92 -10.79
N ASP A 612 -8.66 10.37 -11.78
CA ASP A 612 -8.29 10.33 -13.20
C ASP A 612 -7.94 8.90 -13.71
N GLY A 613 -8.73 7.91 -13.29
CA GLY A 613 -8.56 6.49 -13.63
C GLY A 613 -7.68 5.70 -12.65
N GLY A 614 -7.17 6.33 -11.59
CA GLY A 614 -6.39 5.66 -10.54
C GLY A 614 -4.94 5.39 -10.90
N VAL A 615 -4.21 4.72 -10.00
CA VAL A 615 -2.73 4.58 -10.02
C VAL A 615 -2.15 4.15 -11.38
N ASN A 616 -2.84 3.24 -12.07
CA ASN A 616 -2.41 2.67 -13.34
C ASN A 616 -2.70 3.56 -14.57
N CYS A 617 -3.62 4.53 -14.47
CA CYS A 617 -4.03 5.37 -15.60
C CYS A 617 -3.74 6.86 -15.40
N SER A 618 -3.69 7.29 -14.15
CA SER A 618 -3.76 8.70 -13.79
C SER A 618 -2.65 9.49 -14.46
N ARG A 619 -3.04 10.61 -15.09
CA ARG A 619 -2.12 11.57 -15.69
C ARG A 619 -1.49 12.47 -14.64
N ARG A 620 -1.97 12.45 -13.38
CA ARG A 620 -1.41 13.24 -12.26
C ARG A 620 -0.06 12.69 -11.77
N VAL A 621 0.74 13.53 -11.09
CA VAL A 621 1.96 13.08 -10.38
C VAL A 621 1.61 12.17 -9.21
N ASP A 622 0.76 12.68 -8.32
CA ASP A 622 0.21 11.91 -7.22
C ASP A 622 -0.95 11.06 -7.72
N ARG A 623 -0.60 9.95 -8.37
CA ARG A 623 -1.57 8.99 -8.95
C ARG A 623 -2.39 8.27 -7.88
N HIS A 624 -1.89 8.23 -6.65
CA HIS A 624 -2.54 7.60 -5.49
C HIS A 624 -3.44 8.60 -4.73
N GLY A 625 -3.29 9.90 -4.95
CA GLY A 625 -4.01 10.91 -4.20
C GLY A 625 -3.62 10.99 -2.72
N LYS A 626 -2.43 10.51 -2.31
CA LYS A 626 -2.02 10.50 -0.90
C LYS A 626 -1.94 11.90 -0.30
N THR A 627 -1.55 12.88 -1.11
CA THR A 627 -1.43 14.30 -0.73
C THR A 627 -2.77 15.03 -0.64
N LEU A 628 -3.86 14.40 -1.11
CA LEU A 628 -5.18 15.04 -1.18
C LEU A 628 -5.84 15.19 0.20
N SER A 629 -5.38 14.44 1.20
CA SER A 629 -5.75 14.67 2.60
C SER A 629 -5.40 16.09 3.04
N ASP A 630 -4.18 16.56 2.75
CA ASP A 630 -3.76 17.93 3.07
C ASP A 630 -4.55 18.99 2.29
N LEU A 631 -4.99 18.70 1.06
CA LEU A 631 -5.86 19.61 0.29
C LEU A 631 -7.18 19.90 1.03
N ILE A 632 -7.75 18.88 1.69
CA ILE A 632 -8.95 19.02 2.52
C ILE A 632 -8.62 19.65 3.87
N LEU A 633 -7.54 19.22 4.54
CA LEU A 633 -7.15 19.76 5.83
C LEU A 633 -6.81 21.27 5.75
N CYS A 634 -6.32 21.76 4.62
CA CYS A 634 -6.05 23.19 4.39
C CYS A 634 -7.32 24.04 4.24
N ARG A 635 -8.50 23.43 4.03
CA ARG A 635 -9.76 24.17 3.91
C ARG A 635 -10.13 24.77 5.26
N LYS A 636 -10.67 25.98 5.22
CA LYS A 636 -11.22 26.63 6.40
C LYS A 636 -12.66 26.19 6.63
N VAL A 637 -12.99 25.97 7.88
CA VAL A 637 -14.31 25.59 8.37
C VAL A 637 -14.73 26.53 9.50
N ILE A 638 -16.03 26.71 9.68
CA ILE A 638 -16.61 27.40 10.83
C ILE A 638 -17.40 26.36 11.60
N LEU A 639 -16.92 25.98 12.78
CA LEU A 639 -17.59 24.99 13.59
C LEU A 639 -18.75 25.63 14.38
N PRO A 640 -19.91 24.96 14.48
CA PRO A 640 -21.01 25.42 15.33
C PRO A 640 -20.63 25.46 16.82
N PRO A 641 -21.42 26.13 17.67
CA PRO A 641 -21.23 26.18 19.13
C PRO A 641 -21.15 24.82 19.79
#